data_AF-A0A7J2IRG5-F1
#
_entry.id   AF-A0A7J2IRG5-F1
#
_cell.length_a   1.000
_cell.length_b   1.000
_cell.length_c   1.000
_cell.angle_alpha   90.00
_cell.angle_beta   90.00
_cell.angle_gamma   90.00
#
_symmetry.space_group_name_H-M   'P 1'
#
loop_
_entity.id
_entity.type
_entity.pdbx_description
1 polymer ?
#
loop_
_entity_poly.entity_id
_entity_poly.type
_entity_poly.pdbx_seq_one_letter_code
_entity_poly.pdbx_strand_id
1 'polypeptide(L)'
;MLKRPIIIIFSLAFVLLLLQQPAIRPTIAQPTTYQNTGTPRPVIEYSEGTFSDTAIGPLPDNTTITIPAEWRSTKVYTRVYNLLHKKNWIINGTFENGNSATGEPPTPWQYYEELDDGNRTTGEIQSYWNASSPINTGGAIVFNLTAGSLIDKDEFARWNETVYVNEGTVVSATIKVNFYAVDLTQAPPEGNKLFLAIWVFADINTYTYTQSFKNTVVGSVQTIEIPIDPTIFSTPQNITIAVGVLGNGGTIDLTHDIICYDNVQLFLECLAKPSQVNLNFAEARNLSNSVTVSDLGFGNGEAVLETSVPWISDVNFTFLSSPLVDGTITLCANTTVYITHSTQTDSSEFFASNGGNVEWVLTFLARQLPDPYITYYFNVSYPLDWNVTSVLDSYGYEQFNTSDPHAYEYITPSGKVFKCDVSDTGHYGVWTIYLISNNYVREFKVQYWDVDENTWKDAGSLPSFYVNESTKVRICVRVTDKNGNVPANNGVLNITVYFPNGSKWFSNITNSLDPQGWGNTSEFVLSANNASAGKYSISISWSNGEEAGYLAGDLFIVIHRTSLTSDKSKYFVYRGDFITVRVRFLDIDTNESVADADVSYSWIGGSGKMLYSGGWYIVDLDSSKAPDIGIYNVTIVAQKYGYENHSVIVRVEVQDRTELISPVKNLTVYTGRSFSLSVCYNDTFTGKGIVNATVIYMWEFGSGQLIELGDGYYLLNLTPPASGAYKITFYASKVGYADAYTDIVILVTVLPTDLVVEKYEVMTPIGDTAIVRVYYNNTKDNMGITNASVVYSWRYGVGHMEDLGNGTYIITISTVNLPFDAYTITITAFKSGYETQTATITLIVIKIPTKLTAETLVISTIEKSKFTIRVYYNDTWHNALISGANVSYSWEFGNGTLIDLGNGTYIITLKAPPAREEPYDIVIIAQKDFYETSTITISVVSKPSAVMLSLKALALGSGSAVVVMGGVASWYFYFRFPPFVRLVRSISKRLERGKPLKLGKVRDRKEIVSDFIRRDYRIILEEAPTPSREELEVEVLEGEIEEELVEAGEETLKETAETIEKLTGVKLPEEIKEEIEKEKKDE
;
A
#
# COMPACT_ATOMS: atom_id res chain seq x y z
N MET A 1 16.09 35.30 12.16
CA MET A 1 17.37 34.81 12.75
C MET A 1 17.52 33.30 12.54
N LEU A 2 18.64 32.69 12.93
CA LEU A 2 19.05 31.34 12.54
C LEU A 2 18.25 30.18 13.19
N LYS A 3 17.96 29.18 12.34
CA LYS A 3 18.04 27.71 12.53
C LYS A 3 17.39 27.01 13.75
N ARG A 4 16.60 25.99 13.39
CA ARG A 4 16.06 24.83 14.16
C ARG A 4 14.88 25.16 15.08
N PRO A 5 13.85 24.26 15.17
CA PRO A 5 13.92 22.82 14.89
C PRO A 5 12.99 22.33 13.75
N ILE A 6 13.56 22.03 12.58
CA ILE A 6 12.87 21.35 11.46
C ILE A 6 13.00 19.80 11.53
N ILE A 7 13.72 19.26 12.51
CA ILE A 7 14.22 17.88 12.49
C ILE A 7 13.27 16.85 13.13
N ILE A 8 12.30 17.26 13.96
CA ILE A 8 11.46 16.31 14.72
C ILE A 8 10.17 15.91 13.98
N ILE A 9 9.55 16.83 13.22
CA ILE A 9 8.31 16.54 12.47
C ILE A 9 8.56 15.60 11.29
N PHE A 10 9.73 15.69 10.64
CA PHE A 10 10.09 14.78 9.54
C PHE A 10 10.31 13.32 10.00
N SER A 11 10.74 13.08 11.25
CA SER A 11 10.91 11.71 11.75
C SER A 11 9.58 11.01 12.04
N LEU A 12 8.56 11.72 12.53
CA LEU A 12 7.28 11.09 12.88
C LEU A 12 6.45 10.75 11.63
N ALA A 13 6.49 11.61 10.61
CA ALA A 13 5.89 11.31 9.31
C ALA A 13 6.55 10.12 8.61
N PHE A 14 7.88 9.99 8.70
CA PHE A 14 8.61 8.87 8.09
C PHE A 14 8.34 7.52 8.80
N VAL A 15 8.14 7.55 10.13
CA VAL A 15 7.78 6.34 10.91
C VAL A 15 6.34 5.88 10.64
N LEU A 16 5.39 6.80 10.43
CA LEU A 16 4.03 6.42 10.01
C LEU A 16 4.00 5.88 8.57
N LEU A 17 4.81 6.45 7.66
CA LEU A 17 4.92 5.96 6.28
C LEU A 17 5.51 4.54 6.19
N LEU A 18 6.39 4.17 7.14
CA LEU A 18 6.95 2.82 7.26
C LEU A 18 5.97 1.78 7.82
N LEU A 19 4.90 2.20 8.49
CA LEU A 19 3.86 1.32 9.06
C LEU A 19 2.69 1.04 8.09
N GLN A 20 2.71 1.64 6.90
CA GLN A 20 1.73 1.39 5.82
C GLN A 20 2.37 0.78 4.56
N GLN A 21 3.50 0.07 4.70
CA GLN A 21 3.82 -0.92 3.67
C GLN A 21 2.70 -1.96 3.69
N PRO A 22 2.06 -2.29 2.54
CA PRO A 22 1.22 -3.47 2.49
C PRO A 22 2.10 -4.63 2.94
N ALA A 23 1.58 -5.49 3.82
CA ALA A 23 2.27 -6.73 4.14
C ALA A 23 2.40 -7.48 2.82
N ILE A 24 3.59 -7.40 2.21
CA ILE A 24 3.99 -8.24 1.09
C ILE A 24 3.99 -9.63 1.70
N ARG A 25 2.83 -10.31 1.61
CA ARG A 25 2.75 -11.74 1.83
C ARG A 25 3.87 -12.31 0.99
N PRO A 26 4.85 -13.01 1.57
CA PRO A 26 5.97 -13.50 0.79
C PRO A 26 5.37 -14.32 -0.34
N THR A 27 5.53 -13.84 -1.57
CA THR A 27 5.14 -14.58 -2.77
C THR A 27 5.82 -15.92 -2.61
N ILE A 28 5.04 -16.98 -2.42
CA ILE A 28 5.59 -18.29 -2.07
C ILE A 28 6.52 -18.65 -3.22
N ALA A 29 7.83 -18.59 -2.96
CA ALA A 29 8.82 -18.77 -3.99
C ALA A 29 8.61 -20.15 -4.56
N GLN A 30 8.38 -20.22 -5.87
CA GLN A 30 8.15 -21.50 -6.52
C GLN A 30 9.35 -22.40 -6.28
N PRO A 31 9.15 -23.72 -6.08
CA PRO A 31 10.28 -24.63 -6.01
C PRO A 31 11.14 -24.44 -7.26
N THR A 32 12.38 -24.03 -7.09
CA THR A 32 13.35 -23.88 -8.19
C THR A 32 13.99 -25.22 -8.56
N THR A 33 13.69 -26.25 -7.77
CA THR A 33 14.37 -27.53 -7.69
C THR A 33 13.37 -28.64 -7.33
N TYR A 34 13.65 -29.86 -7.74
CA TYR A 34 12.94 -31.08 -7.35
C TYR A 34 13.94 -32.07 -6.76
N GLN A 35 13.67 -32.54 -5.54
CA GLN A 35 14.45 -33.55 -4.83
C GLN A 35 13.59 -34.77 -4.55
N ASN A 36 14.15 -35.96 -4.75
CA ASN A 36 13.54 -37.22 -4.36
C ASN A 36 14.57 -38.35 -4.28
N THR A 37 14.15 -39.52 -3.81
CA THR A 37 14.94 -40.75 -3.86
C THR A 37 14.83 -41.41 -5.23
N GLY A 38 15.96 -41.81 -5.78
CA GLY A 38 16.07 -42.72 -6.91
C GLY A 38 16.04 -44.20 -6.49
N THR A 39 16.07 -45.07 -7.48
CA THR A 39 16.34 -46.50 -7.28
C THR A 39 17.83 -46.68 -6.94
N PRO A 40 18.17 -47.43 -5.87
CA PRO A 40 19.53 -47.88 -5.59
C PRO A 40 20.20 -48.53 -6.80
N ARG A 41 21.50 -48.31 -6.96
CA ARG A 41 22.26 -48.84 -8.10
C ARG A 41 22.84 -50.21 -7.78
N PRO A 42 22.88 -51.17 -8.72
CA PRO A 42 23.54 -52.46 -8.51
C PRO A 42 25.02 -52.29 -8.20
N VAL A 43 25.50 -52.99 -7.16
CA VAL A 43 26.91 -53.03 -6.77
C VAL A 43 27.40 -54.48 -6.78
N ILE A 44 28.58 -54.72 -7.34
CA ILE A 44 29.31 -55.98 -7.20
C ILE A 44 30.62 -55.69 -6.50
N GLU A 45 30.79 -56.28 -5.33
CA GLU A 45 32.02 -56.24 -4.54
C GLU A 45 32.89 -57.45 -4.88
N TYR A 46 34.21 -57.28 -4.79
CA TYR A 46 35.22 -58.28 -5.12
C TYR A 46 36.30 -58.27 -4.06
N SER A 47 36.80 -59.44 -3.69
CA SER A 47 37.92 -59.62 -2.78
C SER A 47 38.63 -60.94 -3.04
N GLU A 48 39.91 -61.04 -2.70
CA GLU A 48 40.62 -62.31 -2.66
C GLU A 48 41.32 -62.53 -1.31
N GLY A 49 41.41 -63.79 -0.89
CA GLY A 49 42.06 -64.18 0.36
C GLY A 49 42.90 -65.42 0.16
N THR A 50 44.15 -65.38 0.64
CA THR A 50 45.13 -66.49 0.49
C THR A 50 45.35 -67.21 1.80
N PHE A 51 45.06 -68.51 1.80
CA PHE A 51 45.25 -69.43 2.91
C PHE A 51 46.58 -70.15 2.69
N SER A 52 47.60 -69.72 3.43
CA SER A 52 48.99 -70.20 3.26
C SER A 52 49.33 -71.38 4.15
N ASP A 53 50.39 -72.11 3.76
CA ASP A 53 51.09 -73.13 4.54
C ASP A 53 50.19 -74.26 5.07
N THR A 54 49.14 -74.59 4.31
CA THR A 54 48.28 -75.73 4.63
C THR A 54 49.03 -77.01 4.28
N ALA A 55 49.50 -77.75 5.29
CA ALA A 55 50.03 -79.10 5.13
C ALA A 55 48.87 -80.08 4.86
N ILE A 56 49.00 -80.89 3.82
CA ILE A 56 47.93 -81.74 3.28
C ILE A 56 48.47 -83.16 3.04
N GLY A 57 47.71 -84.15 3.49
CA GLY A 57 47.98 -85.57 3.27
C GLY A 57 48.26 -86.36 4.57
N PRO A 58 48.36 -87.70 4.48
CA PRO A 58 48.44 -88.50 3.26
C PRO A 58 47.20 -88.44 2.37
N LEU A 59 47.37 -88.30 1.06
CA LEU A 59 46.24 -88.13 0.13
C LEU A 59 45.36 -89.40 0.02
N PRO A 60 44.02 -89.26 -0.17
CA PRO A 60 43.28 -88.01 -0.29
C PRO A 60 42.99 -87.36 1.07
N ASP A 61 43.10 -86.04 1.10
CA ASP A 61 42.86 -85.23 2.30
C ASP A 61 41.97 -84.01 1.95
N ASN A 62 41.10 -83.64 2.89
CA ASN A 62 40.02 -82.66 2.69
C ASN A 62 40.35 -81.36 3.42
N THR A 63 40.63 -80.30 2.67
CA THR A 63 40.82 -78.94 3.20
C THR A 63 39.53 -78.14 3.07
N THR A 64 39.17 -77.39 4.12
CA THR A 64 38.03 -76.46 4.08
C THR A 64 38.53 -75.03 4.09
N ILE A 65 37.97 -74.18 3.21
CA ILE A 65 38.27 -72.76 3.16
C ILE A 65 37.01 -71.96 3.46
N THR A 66 37.05 -71.12 4.49
CA THR A 66 35.91 -70.32 4.93
C THR A 66 35.66 -69.14 3.99
N ILE A 67 34.41 -69.02 3.52
CA ILE A 67 33.93 -67.85 2.77
C ILE A 67 33.12 -66.97 3.72
N PRO A 68 33.32 -65.64 3.76
CA PRO A 68 32.50 -64.74 4.57
C PRO A 68 31.01 -64.86 4.24
N ALA A 69 30.14 -64.72 5.25
CA ALA A 69 28.69 -64.76 5.02
C ALA A 69 28.26 -63.75 3.95
N GLU A 70 27.26 -64.11 3.14
CA GLU A 70 26.73 -63.35 1.98
C GLU A 70 27.66 -63.32 0.75
N TRP A 71 28.96 -63.58 0.89
CA TRP A 71 29.90 -63.70 -0.21
C TRP A 71 29.83 -65.07 -0.90
N ARG A 72 30.26 -65.11 -2.17
CA ARG A 72 30.31 -66.34 -3.00
C ARG A 72 31.58 -66.41 -3.84
N SER A 73 32.08 -67.61 -4.10
CA SER A 73 33.21 -67.85 -5.01
C SER A 73 32.80 -68.71 -6.20
N THR A 74 33.41 -68.47 -7.36
CA THR A 74 33.35 -69.36 -8.54
C THR A 74 34.73 -69.85 -8.98
N LYS A 75 35.80 -69.42 -8.29
CA LYS A 75 37.18 -69.60 -8.72
C LYS A 75 38.11 -69.69 -7.51
N VAL A 76 38.94 -70.73 -7.49
CA VAL A 76 40.01 -70.92 -6.52
C VAL A 76 41.31 -71.27 -7.23
N TYR A 77 42.37 -70.53 -6.93
CA TYR A 77 43.73 -70.83 -7.34
C TYR A 77 44.45 -71.54 -6.20
N THR A 78 45.26 -72.55 -6.51
CA THR A 78 46.16 -73.17 -5.52
C THR A 78 47.56 -73.33 -6.09
N ARG A 79 48.55 -72.99 -5.27
CA ARG A 79 49.96 -73.26 -5.52
C ARG A 79 50.43 -74.35 -4.58
N VAL A 80 50.73 -75.51 -5.15
CA VAL A 80 51.29 -76.67 -4.46
C VAL A 80 52.80 -76.52 -4.37
N TYR A 81 53.35 -76.78 -3.19
CA TYR A 81 54.79 -76.83 -2.95
C TYR A 81 55.12 -77.95 -1.94
N ASN A 82 56.39 -78.34 -1.84
CA ASN A 82 56.84 -79.48 -1.01
C ASN A 82 56.05 -80.79 -1.27
N LEU A 83 55.68 -81.06 -2.53
CA LEU A 83 55.03 -82.32 -2.93
C LEU A 83 56.02 -83.49 -2.82
N LEU A 84 55.79 -84.34 -1.81
CA LEU A 84 56.59 -85.50 -1.48
C LEU A 84 55.86 -86.79 -1.85
N HIS A 85 56.62 -87.77 -2.35
CA HIS A 85 56.13 -89.08 -2.72
C HIS A 85 57.01 -90.16 -2.10
N LYS A 86 56.42 -91.03 -1.28
CA LYS A 86 57.10 -92.08 -0.53
C LYS A 86 56.61 -93.47 -0.92
N LYS A 87 57.43 -94.25 -1.60
CA LYS A 87 57.08 -95.62 -2.04
C LYS A 87 58.26 -96.58 -1.94
N ASN A 88 57.97 -97.88 -2.05
CA ASN A 88 59.00 -98.89 -2.29
C ASN A 88 59.42 -98.85 -3.77
N TRP A 89 60.72 -98.83 -4.03
CA TRP A 89 61.28 -98.83 -5.39
C TRP A 89 61.78 -100.20 -5.87
N ILE A 90 61.83 -101.20 -4.99
CA ILE A 90 62.29 -102.55 -5.33
C ILE A 90 61.20 -103.35 -6.06
N ILE A 91 61.54 -103.96 -7.19
CA ILE A 91 60.67 -104.82 -7.99
C ILE A 91 60.94 -106.29 -7.60
N ASN A 92 59.87 -107.02 -7.26
CA ASN A 92 59.91 -108.43 -6.89
C ASN A 92 60.87 -108.80 -5.74
N GLY A 93 61.19 -107.85 -4.84
CA GLY A 93 62.05 -108.09 -3.67
C GLY A 93 61.48 -109.03 -2.59
N THR A 94 60.24 -109.47 -2.74
CA THR A 94 59.65 -110.60 -1.97
C THR A 94 60.02 -111.96 -2.57
N PHE A 95 60.75 -111.97 -3.69
CA PHE A 95 61.23 -113.12 -4.45
C PHE A 95 60.21 -114.21 -4.80
N GLU A 96 58.92 -113.88 -4.77
CA GLU A 96 57.84 -114.79 -5.16
C GLU A 96 57.92 -115.15 -6.65
N ASN A 97 57.69 -116.42 -7.00
CA ASN A 97 57.66 -116.93 -8.38
C ASN A 97 58.99 -116.87 -9.16
N GLY A 98 60.13 -117.10 -8.51
CA GLY A 98 61.39 -117.39 -9.21
C GLY A 98 61.38 -118.70 -10.01
N ASN A 99 62.45 -118.95 -10.77
CA ASN A 99 62.58 -120.13 -11.63
C ASN A 99 63.32 -121.26 -10.92
N SER A 100 62.57 -122.25 -10.45
CA SER A 100 63.09 -123.43 -9.71
C SER A 100 63.98 -124.36 -10.56
N ALA A 101 63.93 -124.28 -11.89
CA ALA A 101 64.76 -125.12 -12.76
C ALA A 101 66.17 -124.55 -12.97
N THR A 102 66.34 -123.23 -12.83
CA THR A 102 67.63 -122.54 -12.99
C THR A 102 68.21 -122.03 -11.67
N GLY A 103 67.36 -121.83 -10.64
CA GLY A 103 67.75 -121.14 -9.41
C GLY A 103 67.79 -119.61 -9.58
N GLU A 104 67.07 -119.04 -10.56
CA GLU A 104 66.94 -117.59 -10.71
C GLU A 104 65.83 -117.04 -9.80
N PRO A 105 66.06 -115.92 -9.08
CA PRO A 105 64.97 -115.11 -8.54
C PRO A 105 64.13 -114.49 -9.68
N PRO A 106 62.93 -113.96 -9.38
CA PRO A 106 62.17 -113.19 -10.36
C PRO A 106 62.98 -111.97 -10.86
N THR A 107 62.86 -111.65 -12.15
CA THR A 107 63.53 -110.48 -12.75
C THR A 107 63.07 -109.18 -12.06
N PRO A 108 63.94 -108.18 -11.84
CA PRO A 108 65.18 -107.93 -12.58
C PRO A 108 66.48 -108.33 -11.85
N TRP A 109 66.41 -109.13 -10.79
CA TRP A 109 67.59 -109.45 -9.96
C TRP A 109 68.65 -110.26 -10.73
N GLN A 110 69.92 -109.83 -10.62
CA GLN A 110 71.08 -110.40 -11.32
C GLN A 110 72.21 -110.74 -10.34
N TYR A 111 72.85 -111.89 -10.53
CA TYR A 111 73.95 -112.36 -9.68
C TYR A 111 75.30 -111.73 -10.08
N TYR A 112 76.15 -111.47 -9.09
CA TYR A 112 77.51 -110.94 -9.24
C TYR A 112 78.43 -111.49 -8.15
N GLU A 113 79.65 -111.86 -8.53
CA GLU A 113 80.73 -112.25 -7.62
C GLU A 113 82.08 -111.68 -8.08
N GLU A 114 83.12 -111.70 -7.23
CA GLU A 114 84.42 -111.06 -7.53
C GLU A 114 85.21 -111.80 -8.63
N LEU A 115 84.99 -113.12 -8.80
CA LEU A 115 85.63 -113.96 -9.81
C LEU A 115 84.57 -114.58 -10.73
N ASP A 116 84.14 -113.81 -11.74
CA ASP A 116 83.11 -114.19 -12.72
C ASP A 116 83.55 -115.38 -13.60
N ASP A 117 83.39 -116.61 -13.07
CA ASP A 117 83.43 -117.86 -13.85
C ASP A 117 82.08 -118.15 -14.55
N GLY A 118 81.07 -117.34 -14.22
CA GLY A 118 79.72 -117.36 -14.79
C GLY A 118 78.78 -118.39 -14.18
N ASN A 119 79.16 -119.09 -13.10
CA ASN A 119 78.38 -120.21 -12.57
C ASN A 119 78.20 -120.23 -11.05
N ARG A 120 77.17 -119.52 -10.57
CA ARG A 120 76.59 -119.54 -9.21
C ARG A 120 76.43 -120.91 -8.50
N THR A 121 76.51 -122.02 -9.23
CA THR A 121 76.38 -123.40 -8.70
C THR A 121 77.72 -124.10 -8.47
N THR A 122 78.83 -123.49 -8.89
CA THR A 122 80.21 -123.97 -8.66
C THR A 122 81.04 -122.84 -8.09
N GLY A 123 81.58 -123.03 -6.89
CA GLY A 123 82.33 -121.98 -6.21
C GLY A 123 82.31 -122.17 -4.71
N GLU A 124 82.95 -121.22 -4.04
CA GLU A 124 83.15 -121.22 -2.60
C GLU A 124 81.89 -120.77 -1.86
N ILE A 125 81.26 -119.74 -2.42
CA ILE A 125 79.96 -119.21 -2.03
C ILE A 125 78.98 -119.56 -3.15
N GLN A 126 78.09 -120.52 -2.91
CA GLN A 126 77.04 -120.87 -3.86
C GLN A 126 75.83 -119.96 -3.63
N SER A 127 75.17 -119.51 -4.69
CA SER A 127 73.95 -118.71 -4.57
C SER A 127 72.85 -119.16 -5.53
N TYR A 128 71.63 -119.23 -5.03
CA TYR A 128 70.46 -119.65 -5.80
C TYR A 128 69.17 -119.17 -5.15
N TRP A 129 68.13 -118.97 -5.97
CA TRP A 129 66.77 -118.81 -5.47
C TRP A 129 66.16 -120.16 -5.08
N ASN A 130 65.41 -120.19 -3.98
CA ASN A 130 64.73 -121.39 -3.49
C ASN A 130 63.27 -121.09 -3.09
N ALA A 131 62.33 -121.81 -3.71
CA ALA A 131 60.88 -121.77 -3.44
C ALA A 131 60.48 -122.31 -2.05
N SER A 132 61.37 -123.02 -1.35
CA SER A 132 61.13 -123.60 -0.03
C SER A 132 62.37 -123.39 0.82
N SER A 133 62.52 -122.13 1.25
CA SER A 133 63.66 -121.63 2.02
C SER A 133 63.37 -121.68 3.52
N PRO A 134 64.38 -121.72 4.40
CA PRO A 134 64.16 -121.58 5.84
C PRO A 134 63.46 -120.27 6.28
N ILE A 135 63.47 -119.23 5.44
CA ILE A 135 62.85 -117.93 5.73
C ILE A 135 61.35 -117.86 5.38
N ASN A 136 60.92 -118.53 4.30
CA ASN A 136 59.53 -118.53 3.81
C ASN A 136 59.26 -119.71 2.85
N THR A 137 57.99 -119.90 2.46
CA THR A 137 57.56 -120.94 1.50
C THR A 137 57.12 -120.37 0.14
N GLY A 138 57.55 -119.15 -0.22
CA GLY A 138 57.18 -118.46 -1.47
C GLY A 138 58.35 -118.21 -2.42
N GLY A 139 59.54 -118.02 -1.85
CA GLY A 139 60.77 -117.76 -2.58
C GLY A 139 61.74 -116.91 -1.77
N ALA A 140 63.02 -117.25 -1.79
CA ALA A 140 64.06 -116.43 -1.18
C ALA A 140 65.39 -116.62 -1.93
N ILE A 141 66.24 -115.60 -1.87
CA ILE A 141 67.64 -115.71 -2.30
C ILE A 141 68.39 -116.43 -1.20
N VAL A 142 69.11 -117.51 -1.55
CA VAL A 142 69.89 -118.33 -0.63
C VAL A 142 71.37 -118.25 -1.01
N PHE A 143 72.22 -118.01 -0.02
CA PHE A 143 73.66 -118.19 -0.08
C PHE A 143 74.03 -119.39 0.80
N ASN A 144 74.87 -120.27 0.29
CA ASN A 144 75.30 -121.50 0.96
C ASN A 144 76.81 -121.69 0.77
N LEU A 145 77.49 -122.21 1.79
CA LEU A 145 78.95 -122.32 1.81
C LEU A 145 79.46 -123.75 1.57
N THR A 146 80.57 -123.88 0.84
CA THR A 146 81.22 -125.17 0.56
C THR A 146 82.37 -125.42 1.55
N ALA A 147 82.28 -126.44 2.43
CA ALA A 147 83.38 -126.75 3.36
C ALA A 147 84.71 -127.04 2.65
N GLY A 148 85.79 -126.50 3.17
CA GLY A 148 87.15 -126.64 2.64
C GLY A 148 87.55 -125.59 1.59
N SER A 149 86.62 -124.75 1.12
CA SER A 149 86.90 -123.56 0.30
C SER A 149 87.61 -122.46 1.10
N LEU A 150 88.41 -121.61 0.45
CA LEU A 150 89.22 -120.55 1.06
C LEU A 150 88.69 -119.15 0.65
N ILE A 151 87.69 -118.66 1.38
CA ILE A 151 87.09 -117.36 1.08
C ILE A 151 88.13 -116.28 1.30
N ASP A 152 88.38 -115.50 0.27
CA ASP A 152 89.32 -114.39 0.32
C ASP A 152 88.72 -113.20 1.09
N LYS A 153 89.58 -112.31 1.55
CA LYS A 153 89.11 -111.09 2.22
C LYS A 153 88.56 -110.13 1.16
N ASP A 154 87.38 -109.59 1.44
CA ASP A 154 86.61 -108.68 0.58
C ASP A 154 85.93 -109.38 -0.64
N GLU A 155 86.06 -110.71 -0.77
CA GLU A 155 85.35 -111.55 -1.75
C GLU A 155 83.84 -111.49 -1.55
N PHE A 156 83.08 -111.05 -2.55
CA PHE A 156 81.63 -110.93 -2.44
C PHE A 156 80.89 -111.88 -3.37
N ALA A 157 79.70 -112.30 -2.93
CA ALA A 157 78.66 -112.89 -3.76
C ALA A 157 77.36 -112.15 -3.45
N ARG A 158 76.68 -111.61 -4.47
CA ARG A 158 75.51 -110.74 -4.27
C ARG A 158 74.53 -110.81 -5.43
N TRP A 159 73.27 -110.50 -5.12
CA TRP A 159 72.23 -110.26 -6.12
C TRP A 159 71.92 -108.78 -6.17
N ASN A 160 71.96 -108.19 -7.36
CA ASN A 160 71.70 -106.79 -7.64
C ASN A 160 70.35 -106.62 -8.35
N GLU A 161 69.58 -105.62 -7.94
CA GLU A 161 68.55 -104.99 -8.77
C GLU A 161 68.99 -103.55 -9.09
N THR A 162 68.75 -103.08 -10.32
CA THR A 162 68.91 -101.65 -10.66
C THR A 162 67.57 -101.05 -11.06
N VAL A 163 67.15 -100.02 -10.32
CA VAL A 163 65.91 -99.26 -10.58
C VAL A 163 66.25 -97.83 -11.00
N TYR A 164 65.57 -97.31 -12.02
CA TYR A 164 65.66 -95.90 -12.41
C TYR A 164 64.66 -95.08 -11.59
N VAL A 165 65.18 -94.28 -10.65
CA VAL A 165 64.38 -93.37 -9.83
C VAL A 165 64.21 -92.06 -10.57
N ASN A 166 63.06 -91.88 -11.21
CA ASN A 166 62.71 -90.70 -12.00
C ASN A 166 62.03 -89.59 -11.19
N GLU A 167 62.44 -89.37 -9.94
CA GLU A 167 61.87 -88.33 -9.06
C GLU A 167 62.96 -87.35 -8.62
N GLY A 168 62.58 -86.24 -7.99
CA GLY A 168 63.51 -85.19 -7.57
C GLY A 168 64.31 -85.58 -6.33
N THR A 169 64.85 -84.56 -5.64
CA THR A 169 65.67 -84.74 -4.42
C THR A 169 65.04 -85.70 -3.42
N VAL A 170 65.81 -86.69 -2.96
CA VAL A 170 65.43 -87.58 -1.86
C VAL A 170 65.46 -86.79 -0.55
N VAL A 171 64.40 -86.88 0.23
CA VAL A 171 64.23 -86.24 1.54
C VAL A 171 64.40 -87.24 2.68
N SER A 172 63.93 -88.47 2.51
CA SER A 172 64.27 -89.58 3.40
C SER A 172 64.44 -90.90 2.63
N ALA A 173 65.32 -91.76 3.13
CA ALA A 173 65.61 -93.06 2.53
C ALA A 173 65.74 -94.14 3.61
N THR A 174 65.18 -95.32 3.37
CA THR A 174 65.26 -96.45 4.29
C THR A 174 65.23 -97.75 3.51
N ILE A 175 66.20 -98.62 3.77
CA ILE A 175 66.14 -100.02 3.32
C ILE A 175 65.50 -100.88 4.40
N LYS A 176 64.65 -101.81 3.98
CA LYS A 176 64.09 -102.86 4.82
C LYS A 176 64.36 -104.21 4.18
N VAL A 177 64.86 -105.16 4.96
CA VAL A 177 65.22 -106.52 4.47
C VAL A 177 64.88 -107.54 5.55
N ASN A 178 64.26 -108.65 5.15
CA ASN A 178 64.18 -109.85 5.98
C ASN A 178 65.38 -110.76 5.67
N PHE A 179 65.98 -111.34 6.70
CA PHE A 179 67.03 -112.34 6.54
C PHE A 179 66.95 -113.45 7.59
N TYR A 180 67.59 -114.58 7.29
CA TYR A 180 67.62 -115.77 8.14
C TYR A 180 68.97 -116.47 8.00
N ALA A 181 69.50 -117.06 9.08
CA ALA A 181 70.80 -117.75 9.06
C ALA A 181 70.83 -119.05 9.90
N VAL A 182 71.67 -120.02 9.49
CA VAL A 182 71.81 -121.37 10.09
C VAL A 182 73.28 -121.69 10.44
N ASP A 183 73.49 -122.47 11.52
CA ASP A 183 74.71 -123.20 11.91
C ASP A 183 76.07 -122.47 11.85
N LEU A 184 76.10 -121.18 12.21
CA LEU A 184 77.26 -120.27 12.22
C LEU A 184 78.42 -120.63 13.20
N THR A 185 78.84 -121.89 13.27
CA THR A 185 79.85 -122.44 14.21
C THR A 185 81.26 -122.46 13.64
N GLN A 186 81.73 -121.30 13.18
CA GLN A 186 83.11 -121.15 12.72
C GLN A 186 84.08 -120.97 13.89
N ALA A 187 85.11 -121.80 13.98
CA ALA A 187 85.93 -121.92 15.19
C ALA A 187 86.92 -120.74 15.37
N PRO A 188 87.14 -120.25 16.61
CA PRO A 188 88.19 -119.26 16.89
C PRO A 188 89.60 -119.78 16.51
N PRO A 189 90.55 -118.91 16.10
CA PRO A 189 90.67 -117.52 16.55
C PRO A 189 89.98 -116.47 15.66
N GLU A 190 89.70 -116.79 14.40
CA GLU A 190 89.24 -115.85 13.37
C GLU A 190 87.73 -115.96 13.13
N GLY A 191 86.96 -115.84 14.21
CA GLY A 191 85.51 -116.04 14.21
C GLY A 191 84.72 -114.89 13.59
N ASN A 192 84.74 -114.78 12.25
CA ASN A 192 83.76 -114.19 11.33
C ASN A 192 84.36 -114.26 9.90
N LYS A 193 84.24 -115.36 9.15
CA LYS A 193 84.86 -115.46 7.81
C LYS A 193 84.05 -114.76 6.70
N LEU A 194 82.80 -114.40 6.99
CA LEU A 194 81.92 -113.59 6.14
C LEU A 194 81.14 -112.55 6.96
N PHE A 195 80.52 -111.60 6.26
CA PHE A 195 79.50 -110.67 6.75
C PHE A 195 78.23 -110.80 5.91
N LEU A 196 77.07 -110.60 6.54
CA LEU A 196 75.85 -110.19 5.85
C LEU A 196 76.11 -108.80 5.27
N ALA A 197 75.86 -108.60 3.98
CA ALA A 197 76.15 -107.36 3.29
C ALA A 197 74.96 -106.87 2.46
N ILE A 198 74.70 -105.56 2.56
CA ILE A 198 73.71 -104.86 1.75
C ILE A 198 74.40 -103.63 1.18
N TRP A 199 74.31 -103.44 -0.13
CA TRP A 199 74.89 -102.29 -0.82
C TRP A 199 73.80 -101.45 -1.50
N VAL A 200 74.02 -100.15 -1.56
CA VAL A 200 73.26 -99.20 -2.37
C VAL A 200 74.25 -98.38 -3.17
N PHE A 201 74.27 -98.59 -4.48
CA PHE A 201 75.06 -97.82 -5.42
C PHE A 201 74.18 -96.71 -5.99
N ALA A 202 74.60 -95.49 -5.75
CA ALA A 202 73.92 -94.25 -6.09
C ALA A 202 74.89 -93.40 -6.94
N ASP A 203 75.05 -93.78 -8.21
CA ASP A 203 76.12 -93.31 -9.09
C ASP A 203 77.52 -93.50 -8.47
N ILE A 204 78.28 -92.42 -8.22
CA ILE A 204 79.60 -92.49 -7.58
C ILE A 204 79.55 -92.80 -6.08
N ASN A 205 78.39 -92.62 -5.42
CA ASN A 205 78.24 -92.86 -4.00
C ASN A 205 77.84 -94.31 -3.74
N THR A 206 78.47 -94.95 -2.76
CA THR A 206 78.09 -96.30 -2.32
C THR A 206 77.85 -96.30 -0.81
N TYR A 207 76.65 -96.71 -0.41
CA TYR A 207 76.36 -97.05 0.98
C TYR A 207 76.48 -98.57 1.15
N THR A 208 77.27 -99.01 2.11
CA THR A 208 77.46 -100.43 2.44
C THR A 208 77.11 -100.65 3.91
N TYR A 209 76.14 -101.52 4.16
CA TYR A 209 75.85 -102.04 5.49
C TYR A 209 76.42 -103.47 5.60
N THR A 210 77.23 -103.71 6.64
CA THR A 210 77.72 -105.06 6.97
C THR A 210 77.35 -105.46 8.39
N GLN A 211 76.99 -106.73 8.59
CA GLN A 211 76.72 -107.32 9.89
C GLN A 211 77.49 -108.63 10.06
N SER A 212 78.21 -108.74 11.17
CA SER A 212 78.91 -109.97 11.56
C SER A 212 77.91 -111.07 11.93
N PHE A 213 78.16 -112.28 11.44
CA PHE A 213 77.33 -113.46 11.72
C PHE A 213 77.22 -113.81 13.21
N LYS A 214 78.27 -113.54 13.98
CA LYS A 214 78.25 -113.67 15.45
C LYS A 214 77.19 -112.80 16.15
N ASN A 215 76.72 -111.74 15.49
CA ASN A 215 75.73 -110.79 16.02
C ASN A 215 74.30 -111.09 15.53
N THR A 216 74.08 -112.19 14.80
CA THR A 216 72.80 -112.60 14.22
C THR A 216 72.12 -113.70 15.06
N VAL A 217 70.79 -113.62 15.21
CA VAL A 217 70.01 -114.68 15.88
C VAL A 217 69.77 -115.85 14.92
N VAL A 218 70.56 -116.91 15.08
CA VAL A 218 70.44 -118.17 14.31
C VAL A 218 69.07 -118.82 14.51
N GLY A 219 68.50 -119.39 13.44
CA GLY A 219 67.28 -120.19 13.51
C GLY A 219 65.98 -119.40 13.63
N SER A 220 65.98 -118.09 13.33
CA SER A 220 64.77 -117.25 13.31
C SER A 220 64.85 -116.17 12.24
N VAL A 221 63.70 -115.78 11.67
CA VAL A 221 63.64 -114.68 10.70
C VAL A 221 63.86 -113.35 11.41
N GLN A 222 64.79 -112.56 10.90
CA GLN A 222 65.10 -111.22 11.37
C GLN A 222 64.67 -110.20 10.31
N THR A 223 64.20 -109.03 10.73
CA THR A 223 63.93 -107.89 9.86
C THR A 223 64.83 -106.75 10.29
N ILE A 224 65.57 -106.16 9.36
CA ILE A 224 66.35 -104.94 9.61
C ILE A 224 65.77 -103.78 8.82
N GLU A 225 65.69 -102.62 9.48
CA GLU A 225 65.39 -101.33 8.86
C GLU A 225 66.61 -100.42 9.03
N ILE A 226 67.16 -99.96 7.90
CA ILE A 226 68.42 -99.22 7.82
C ILE A 226 68.11 -97.84 7.26
N PRO A 227 68.15 -96.75 8.06
CA PRO A 227 68.05 -95.40 7.54
C PRO A 227 69.32 -95.09 6.74
N ILE A 228 69.13 -94.53 5.54
CA ILE A 228 70.21 -94.13 4.65
C ILE A 228 70.24 -92.61 4.58
N ASP A 229 71.43 -92.02 4.63
CA ASP A 229 71.60 -90.59 4.43
C ASP A 229 71.10 -90.22 3.02
N PRO A 230 70.04 -89.39 2.89
CA PRO A 230 69.45 -89.10 1.59
C PRO A 230 70.41 -88.33 0.67
N THR A 231 71.46 -87.71 1.20
CA THR A 231 72.45 -86.95 0.42
C THR A 231 73.31 -87.80 -0.51
N ILE A 232 73.31 -89.14 -0.35
CA ILE A 232 74.01 -90.03 -1.30
C ILE A 232 73.33 -90.09 -2.67
N PHE A 233 72.03 -89.76 -2.75
CA PHE A 233 71.23 -89.86 -3.97
C PHE A 233 71.20 -88.53 -4.73
N SER A 234 71.57 -88.55 -6.01
CA SER A 234 71.49 -87.41 -6.94
C SER A 234 70.41 -87.64 -8.00
N THR A 235 69.20 -87.93 -7.55
CA THR A 235 68.04 -88.26 -8.40
C THR A 235 67.57 -87.07 -9.27
N PRO A 236 67.08 -87.30 -10.51
CA PRO A 236 66.83 -88.59 -11.17
C PRO A 236 68.08 -89.39 -11.58
N GLN A 237 68.16 -90.66 -11.15
CA GLN A 237 69.31 -91.54 -11.46
C GLN A 237 68.96 -93.03 -11.39
N ASN A 238 69.85 -93.88 -11.88
CA ASN A 238 69.84 -95.31 -11.55
C ASN A 238 70.32 -95.51 -10.10
N ILE A 239 69.63 -96.37 -9.36
CA ILE A 239 70.05 -96.84 -8.04
C ILE A 239 70.13 -98.36 -8.13
N THR A 240 71.30 -98.92 -7.83
CA THR A 240 71.49 -100.37 -7.74
C THR A 240 71.48 -100.78 -6.28
N ILE A 241 70.61 -101.70 -5.90
CA ILE A 241 70.60 -102.32 -4.57
C ILE A 241 71.13 -103.73 -4.72
N ALA A 242 72.00 -104.12 -3.80
CA ALA A 242 72.49 -105.47 -3.72
C ALA A 242 72.28 -106.07 -2.33
N VAL A 243 71.87 -107.34 -2.27
CA VAL A 243 71.88 -108.15 -1.05
C VAL A 243 72.80 -109.35 -1.27
N GLY A 244 73.63 -109.65 -0.28
CA GLY A 244 74.62 -110.72 -0.44
C GLY A 244 75.55 -110.87 0.74
N VAL A 245 76.67 -111.54 0.51
CA VAL A 245 77.66 -111.83 1.54
C VAL A 245 79.02 -111.27 1.13
N LEU A 246 79.82 -110.90 2.11
CA LEU A 246 81.16 -110.31 1.93
C LEU A 246 82.18 -111.05 2.79
N GLY A 247 83.23 -111.57 2.17
CA GLY A 247 84.30 -112.34 2.76
C GLY A 247 85.21 -111.50 3.65
N ASN A 248 85.77 -112.15 4.66
CA ASN A 248 86.67 -111.54 5.64
C ASN A 248 87.99 -112.33 5.77
N GLY A 249 88.23 -113.29 4.87
CA GLY A 249 89.37 -114.21 4.88
C GLY A 249 89.12 -115.47 5.72
N GLY A 250 89.40 -116.64 5.14
CA GLY A 250 89.58 -117.90 5.86
C GLY A 250 88.89 -119.11 5.23
N THR A 251 89.31 -120.32 5.63
CA THR A 251 88.77 -121.58 5.11
C THR A 251 87.41 -121.93 5.75
N ILE A 252 86.41 -122.33 4.96
CA ILE A 252 85.06 -122.70 5.42
C ILE A 252 85.10 -124.04 6.17
N ASP A 253 84.54 -124.09 7.39
CA ASP A 253 84.64 -125.27 8.27
C ASP A 253 83.58 -126.35 7.97
N LEU A 254 82.36 -125.98 7.55
CA LEU A 254 81.20 -126.88 7.40
C LEU A 254 80.28 -126.49 6.22
N THR A 255 79.59 -127.46 5.62
CA THR A 255 78.64 -127.30 4.50
C THR A 255 77.19 -126.98 4.95
N HIS A 256 77.01 -126.21 6.02
CA HIS A 256 75.68 -125.96 6.61
C HIS A 256 75.39 -124.47 6.91
N ASP A 257 76.38 -123.60 6.70
CA ASP A 257 76.24 -122.15 6.84
C ASP A 257 75.37 -121.60 5.69
N ILE A 258 74.08 -121.38 5.98
CA ILE A 258 73.10 -120.87 5.02
C ILE A 258 72.63 -119.50 5.44
N ILE A 259 72.53 -118.57 4.49
CA ILE A 259 71.97 -117.22 4.66
C ILE A 259 70.88 -117.02 3.62
N CYS A 260 69.71 -116.54 4.05
CA CYS A 260 68.57 -116.28 3.16
C CYS A 260 68.16 -114.82 3.23
N TYR A 261 67.80 -114.23 2.09
CA TYR A 261 67.24 -112.89 1.96
C TYR A 261 65.85 -112.93 1.35
N ASP A 262 64.97 -112.09 1.90
CA ASP A 262 63.58 -111.94 1.49
C ASP A 262 63.05 -110.54 1.83
N ASN A 263 61.92 -110.15 1.24
CA ASN A 263 61.23 -108.88 1.47
C ASN A 263 62.20 -107.68 1.46
N VAL A 264 63.06 -107.63 0.44
CA VAL A 264 63.94 -106.49 0.19
C VAL A 264 63.09 -105.32 -0.30
N GLN A 265 63.24 -104.17 0.34
CA GLN A 265 62.49 -102.95 0.04
C GLN A 265 63.41 -101.72 0.19
N LEU A 266 63.23 -100.75 -0.71
CA LEU A 266 63.82 -99.42 -0.61
C LEU A 266 62.70 -98.40 -0.60
N PHE A 267 62.43 -97.84 0.58
CA PHE A 267 61.56 -96.69 0.70
C PHE A 267 62.39 -95.43 0.46
N LEU A 268 62.10 -94.72 -0.64
CA LEU A 268 62.53 -93.34 -0.84
C LEU A 268 61.33 -92.43 -0.76
N GLU A 269 61.50 -91.31 -0.09
CA GLU A 269 60.59 -90.17 -0.07
C GLU A 269 61.24 -89.04 -0.88
N CYS A 270 60.71 -88.76 -2.06
CA CYS A 270 61.31 -87.84 -3.03
C CYS A 270 60.39 -86.64 -3.31
N LEU A 271 60.97 -85.52 -3.72
CA LEU A 271 60.19 -84.43 -4.33
C LEU A 271 59.65 -84.87 -5.69
N ALA A 272 58.33 -85.09 -5.80
CA ALA A 272 57.69 -85.49 -7.05
C ALA A 272 57.16 -84.30 -7.83
N LYS A 273 56.97 -84.46 -9.14
CA LYS A 273 56.14 -83.53 -9.93
C LYS A 273 54.67 -83.91 -9.82
N PRO A 274 53.73 -82.95 -9.86
CA PRO A 274 52.29 -83.22 -9.92
C PRO A 274 51.89 -84.31 -10.95
N SER A 275 52.47 -84.25 -12.15
CA SER A 275 52.24 -85.23 -13.23
C SER A 275 52.72 -86.65 -12.92
N GLN A 276 53.73 -86.82 -12.05
CA GLN A 276 54.29 -88.13 -11.71
C GLN A 276 53.44 -88.92 -10.72
N VAL A 277 52.62 -88.21 -9.94
CA VAL A 277 51.70 -88.79 -8.94
C VAL A 277 50.22 -88.62 -9.34
N ASN A 278 49.95 -88.25 -10.59
CA ASN A 278 48.60 -87.97 -11.12
C ASN A 278 47.79 -87.00 -10.24
N LEU A 279 48.43 -85.93 -9.76
CA LEU A 279 47.83 -85.00 -8.79
C LEU A 279 46.70 -84.19 -9.43
N ASN A 280 45.49 -84.33 -8.88
CA ASN A 280 44.34 -83.51 -9.22
C ASN A 280 43.87 -82.73 -7.99
N PHE A 281 43.47 -81.49 -8.20
CA PHE A 281 42.79 -80.63 -7.23
C PHE A 281 41.30 -80.62 -7.56
N ALA A 282 40.45 -80.97 -6.60
CA ALA A 282 39.02 -81.15 -6.83
C ALA A 282 38.15 -80.60 -5.71
N GLU A 283 36.87 -80.42 -6.02
CA GLU A 283 35.82 -80.16 -5.04
C GLU A 283 35.48 -81.45 -4.27
N ALA A 284 35.68 -81.48 -2.95
CA ALA A 284 35.55 -82.69 -2.15
C ALA A 284 34.12 -83.27 -2.11
N ARG A 285 33.11 -82.43 -2.38
CA ARG A 285 31.69 -82.86 -2.49
C ARG A 285 31.28 -83.22 -3.91
N ASN A 286 32.12 -82.92 -4.91
CA ASN A 286 31.86 -83.16 -6.33
C ASN A 286 33.17 -83.47 -7.06
N LEU A 287 33.69 -84.70 -6.89
CA LEU A 287 34.96 -85.12 -7.50
C LEU A 287 34.97 -85.12 -9.04
N SER A 288 33.82 -84.90 -9.70
CA SER A 288 33.77 -84.66 -11.15
C SER A 288 34.24 -83.25 -11.54
N ASN A 289 34.17 -82.30 -10.59
CA ASN A 289 34.76 -80.97 -10.70
C ASN A 289 36.20 -81.01 -10.18
N SER A 290 37.12 -81.39 -11.07
CA SER A 290 38.54 -81.56 -10.76
C SER A 290 39.41 -81.01 -11.89
N VAL A 291 40.58 -80.50 -11.54
CA VAL A 291 41.61 -80.03 -12.47
C VAL A 291 42.95 -80.69 -12.16
N THR A 292 43.69 -81.10 -13.18
CA THR A 292 45.05 -81.64 -13.00
C THR A 292 46.00 -80.51 -12.62
N VAL A 293 46.80 -80.74 -11.58
CA VAL A 293 47.80 -79.77 -11.13
C VAL A 293 48.95 -79.74 -12.13
N SER A 294 49.31 -78.55 -12.59
CA SER A 294 50.35 -78.33 -13.59
C SER A 294 51.74 -78.34 -12.95
N ASP A 295 52.73 -78.92 -13.64
CA ASP A 295 54.11 -79.00 -13.17
C ASP A 295 54.82 -77.64 -13.18
N LEU A 296 55.32 -77.18 -12.03
CA LEU A 296 56.23 -76.02 -11.94
C LEU A 296 57.67 -76.43 -11.58
N GLY A 297 57.91 -77.72 -11.34
CA GLY A 297 59.21 -78.28 -10.95
C GLY A 297 59.03 -79.50 -10.04
N PHE A 298 60.13 -80.09 -9.58
CA PHE A 298 60.03 -81.09 -8.51
C PHE A 298 59.52 -80.42 -7.23
N GLY A 299 58.57 -81.08 -6.57
CA GLY A 299 57.90 -80.58 -5.38
C GLY A 299 56.88 -79.46 -5.62
N ASN A 300 56.72 -78.93 -6.84
CA ASN A 300 55.99 -77.68 -7.08
C ASN A 300 54.98 -77.78 -8.23
N GLY A 301 53.82 -77.15 -8.07
CA GLY A 301 52.79 -77.08 -9.10
C GLY A 301 51.72 -76.03 -8.83
N GLU A 302 50.79 -75.86 -9.77
CA GLU A 302 49.64 -74.97 -9.60
C GLU A 302 48.38 -75.46 -10.31
N ALA A 303 47.22 -75.01 -9.83
CA ALA A 303 45.92 -75.30 -10.40
C ALA A 303 44.94 -74.14 -10.21
N VAL A 304 44.01 -73.99 -11.15
CA VAL A 304 42.83 -73.13 -11.02
C VAL A 304 41.60 -74.01 -11.16
N LEU A 305 40.77 -74.05 -10.11
CA LEU A 305 39.49 -74.76 -10.11
C LEU A 305 38.37 -73.72 -10.23
N GLU A 306 37.54 -73.86 -11.26
CA GLU A 306 36.41 -72.97 -11.54
C GLU A 306 35.09 -73.77 -11.55
N THR A 307 33.99 -73.12 -11.19
CA THR A 307 32.66 -73.73 -11.16
C THR A 307 31.62 -72.80 -11.79
N SER A 308 30.65 -73.39 -12.49
CA SER A 308 29.46 -72.68 -13.00
C SER A 308 28.38 -72.49 -11.93
N VAL A 309 28.47 -73.20 -10.81
CA VAL A 309 27.58 -73.07 -9.65
C VAL A 309 28.40 -72.48 -8.49
N PRO A 310 28.19 -71.21 -8.10
CA PRO A 310 28.99 -70.55 -7.08
C PRO A 310 28.92 -71.26 -5.73
N TRP A 311 30.05 -71.35 -5.05
CA TRP A 311 30.13 -71.72 -3.64
C TRP A 311 29.66 -70.55 -2.77
N ILE A 312 28.60 -70.77 -1.99
CA ILE A 312 27.90 -69.76 -1.15
C ILE A 312 28.14 -69.98 0.36
N SER A 313 29.12 -70.79 0.70
CA SER A 313 29.54 -71.17 2.05
C SER A 313 30.99 -71.65 1.99
N ASP A 314 31.55 -72.01 3.14
CA ASP A 314 32.82 -72.75 3.25
C ASP A 314 32.97 -73.83 2.16
N VAL A 315 34.09 -73.77 1.45
CA VAL A 315 34.36 -74.64 0.31
C VAL A 315 35.28 -75.76 0.73
N ASN A 316 34.84 -76.99 0.51
CA ASN A 316 35.63 -78.18 0.80
C ASN A 316 36.33 -78.63 -0.48
N PHE A 317 37.66 -78.53 -0.50
CA PHE A 317 38.50 -79.03 -1.56
C PHE A 317 39.30 -80.26 -1.10
N THR A 318 39.84 -80.99 -2.07
CA THR A 318 40.68 -82.15 -1.81
C THR A 318 41.73 -82.30 -2.89
N PHE A 319 42.88 -82.84 -2.51
CA PHE A 319 43.91 -83.30 -3.43
C PHE A 319 43.85 -84.83 -3.52
N LEU A 320 43.94 -85.37 -4.72
CA LEU A 320 43.87 -86.81 -4.99
C LEU A 320 44.82 -87.22 -6.11
N SER A 321 45.35 -88.44 -5.98
CA SER A 321 46.05 -89.16 -7.04
C SER A 321 45.05 -90.03 -7.80
N SER A 322 44.87 -89.80 -9.10
CA SER A 322 43.90 -90.55 -9.91
C SER A 322 44.43 -90.81 -11.34
N PRO A 323 44.70 -92.08 -11.73
CA PRO A 323 44.63 -93.28 -10.90
C PRO A 323 45.65 -93.24 -9.75
N LEU A 324 45.30 -93.92 -8.64
CA LEU A 324 46.17 -94.07 -7.47
C LEU A 324 47.54 -94.62 -7.89
N VAL A 325 48.59 -93.90 -7.51
CA VAL A 325 49.98 -94.39 -7.61
C VAL A 325 50.37 -95.14 -6.33
N ASP A 326 51.32 -96.06 -6.45
CA ASP A 326 51.84 -96.80 -5.30
C ASP A 326 52.69 -95.88 -4.40
N GLY A 327 52.43 -95.91 -3.09
CA GLY A 327 53.10 -95.09 -2.09
C GLY A 327 52.18 -94.16 -1.29
N THR A 328 52.80 -93.19 -0.63
CA THR A 328 52.16 -92.15 0.19
C THR A 328 52.51 -90.79 -0.39
N ILE A 329 51.54 -89.87 -0.48
CA ILE A 329 51.75 -88.51 -1.01
C ILE A 329 51.39 -87.49 0.06
N THR A 330 52.26 -86.52 0.29
CA THR A 330 52.02 -85.35 1.15
C THR A 330 52.47 -84.08 0.43
N LEU A 331 51.86 -82.94 0.73
CA LEU A 331 52.19 -81.65 0.10
C LEU A 331 51.86 -80.48 1.03
N CYS A 332 52.32 -79.29 0.67
CA CYS A 332 51.82 -78.03 1.20
C CYS A 332 51.10 -77.24 0.10
N ALA A 333 50.09 -76.46 0.45
CA ALA A 333 49.35 -75.61 -0.49
C ALA A 333 49.15 -74.19 0.04
N ASN A 334 49.34 -73.21 -0.84
CA ASN A 334 48.84 -71.84 -0.68
C ASN A 334 47.64 -71.65 -1.61
N THR A 335 46.45 -71.52 -1.04
CA THR A 335 45.20 -71.50 -1.80
C THR A 335 44.52 -70.14 -1.70
N THR A 336 44.32 -69.49 -2.84
CA THR A 336 43.68 -68.18 -2.97
C THR A 336 42.25 -68.34 -3.48
N VAL A 337 41.28 -67.84 -2.71
CA VAL A 337 39.86 -67.86 -3.06
C VAL A 337 39.42 -66.48 -3.52
N TYR A 338 38.89 -66.41 -4.74
CA TYR A 338 38.29 -65.20 -5.29
C TYR A 338 36.82 -65.15 -4.90
N ILE A 339 36.42 -64.16 -4.13
CA ILE A 339 35.04 -63.99 -3.66
C ILE A 339 34.40 -62.75 -4.28
N THR A 340 33.08 -62.81 -4.46
CA THR A 340 32.23 -61.72 -4.91
C THR A 340 31.01 -61.61 -4.02
N HIS A 341 30.51 -60.38 -3.83
CA HIS A 341 29.22 -60.12 -3.22
C HIS A 341 28.41 -59.22 -4.15
N SER A 342 27.09 -59.35 -4.15
CA SER A 342 26.20 -58.64 -5.08
C SER A 342 25.08 -57.99 -4.30
N THR A 343 25.13 -56.66 -4.24
CA THR A 343 24.31 -55.81 -3.38
C THR A 343 23.84 -54.58 -4.17
N GLN A 344 23.38 -53.54 -3.48
CA GLN A 344 23.01 -52.25 -4.06
C GLN A 344 23.65 -51.11 -3.24
N THR A 345 23.63 -49.89 -3.77
CA THR A 345 24.00 -48.69 -3.01
C THR A 345 23.04 -48.48 -1.84
N ASP A 346 23.54 -48.03 -0.68
CA ASP A 346 22.73 -47.79 0.51
C ASP A 346 21.70 -46.67 0.29
N SER A 347 22.07 -45.67 -0.51
CA SER A 347 21.13 -44.64 -0.98
C SER A 347 21.28 -44.34 -2.47
N SER A 348 20.27 -43.67 -3.01
CA SER A 348 20.22 -43.07 -4.32
C SER A 348 19.30 -41.86 -4.21
N GLU A 349 19.86 -40.65 -4.22
CA GLU A 349 19.12 -39.39 -4.12
C GLU A 349 19.40 -38.55 -5.37
N PHE A 350 18.46 -37.70 -5.75
CA PHE A 350 18.66 -36.78 -6.87
C PHE A 350 18.12 -35.37 -6.61
N PHE A 351 18.72 -34.43 -7.33
CA PHE A 351 18.40 -33.01 -7.33
C PHE A 351 18.32 -32.52 -8.78
N ALA A 352 17.10 -32.19 -9.21
CA ALA A 352 16.83 -31.66 -10.54
C ALA A 352 16.59 -30.14 -10.46
N SER A 353 17.46 -29.36 -11.10
CA SER A 353 17.29 -27.91 -11.25
C SER A 353 16.37 -27.57 -12.43
N ASN A 354 15.74 -26.39 -12.43
CA ASN A 354 14.81 -26.00 -13.49
C ASN A 354 15.48 -25.98 -14.89
N GLY A 355 15.15 -26.94 -15.74
CA GLY A 355 15.70 -27.10 -17.10
C GLY A 355 17.19 -27.48 -17.15
N GLY A 356 17.88 -27.56 -16.01
CA GLY A 356 19.27 -27.98 -15.89
C GLY A 356 19.42 -29.50 -15.75
N ASN A 357 20.65 -29.98 -15.74
CA ASN A 357 20.97 -31.38 -15.48
C ASN A 357 20.42 -31.83 -14.11
N VAL A 358 20.23 -33.15 -13.98
CA VAL A 358 19.91 -33.76 -12.69
C VAL A 358 21.19 -34.26 -12.06
N GLU A 359 21.46 -33.82 -10.84
CA GLU A 359 22.54 -34.28 -9.99
C GLU A 359 22.06 -35.49 -9.20
N TRP A 360 22.88 -36.53 -9.09
CA TRP A 360 22.61 -37.76 -8.36
C TRP A 360 23.69 -37.98 -7.31
N VAL A 361 23.27 -38.43 -6.13
CA VAL A 361 24.16 -38.79 -5.01
C VAL A 361 23.86 -40.24 -4.64
N LEU A 362 24.85 -41.10 -4.82
CA LEU A 362 24.80 -42.48 -4.34
C LEU A 362 25.72 -42.60 -3.12
N THR A 363 25.31 -43.38 -2.13
CA THR A 363 26.19 -43.76 -1.01
C THR A 363 26.38 -45.27 -0.97
N PHE A 364 27.57 -45.73 -0.60
CA PHE A 364 27.88 -47.15 -0.47
C PHE A 364 28.84 -47.43 0.70
N LEU A 365 28.46 -48.33 1.59
CA LEU A 365 29.22 -48.73 2.77
C LEU A 365 30.23 -49.84 2.44
N ALA A 366 31.44 -49.42 2.06
CA ALA A 366 32.61 -50.27 1.91
C ALA A 366 33.04 -50.87 3.25
N ARG A 367 32.94 -52.19 3.42
CA ARG A 367 33.27 -52.87 4.69
C ARG A 367 34.62 -53.59 4.63
N GLN A 368 35.39 -53.50 5.71
CA GLN A 368 36.60 -54.31 5.87
C GLN A 368 36.22 -55.78 6.12
N LEU A 369 36.83 -56.68 5.36
CA LEU A 369 36.69 -58.13 5.53
C LEU A 369 37.72 -58.66 6.54
N PRO A 370 37.47 -59.81 7.18
CA PRO A 370 38.43 -60.46 8.08
C PRO A 370 39.59 -61.08 7.29
N ASP A 371 40.76 -61.22 7.94
CA ASP A 371 41.89 -61.98 7.41
C ASP A 371 41.45 -63.39 6.96
N PRO A 372 41.92 -63.89 5.79
CA PRO A 372 42.98 -63.34 4.94
C PRO A 372 42.49 -62.44 3.78
N TYR A 373 41.24 -61.94 3.81
CA TYR A 373 40.64 -61.17 2.72
C TYR A 373 41.04 -59.69 2.72
N ILE A 374 42.24 -59.41 2.22
CA ILE A 374 42.87 -58.08 2.30
C ILE A 374 42.70 -57.20 1.05
N THR A 375 42.49 -57.79 -0.14
CA THR A 375 42.15 -57.01 -1.33
C THR A 375 40.64 -56.80 -1.39
N TYR A 376 40.18 -55.61 -1.74
CA TYR A 376 38.76 -55.27 -1.74
C TYR A 376 38.46 -54.08 -2.67
N TYR A 377 37.62 -54.31 -3.68
CA TYR A 377 37.15 -53.29 -4.61
C TYR A 377 35.68 -53.50 -4.96
N PHE A 378 34.97 -52.44 -5.36
CA PHE A 378 33.57 -52.52 -5.74
C PHE A 378 33.26 -51.83 -7.06
N ASN A 379 32.26 -52.36 -7.77
CA ASN A 379 31.80 -51.90 -9.07
C ASN A 379 30.32 -51.46 -8.98
N VAL A 380 30.01 -50.20 -9.30
CA VAL A 380 28.65 -49.65 -9.31
C VAL A 380 28.16 -49.47 -10.76
N SER A 381 26.96 -49.94 -11.09
CA SER A 381 26.39 -49.90 -12.44
C SER A 381 25.27 -48.85 -12.60
N TYR A 382 25.29 -48.07 -13.68
CA TYR A 382 24.30 -47.01 -13.94
C TYR A 382 24.11 -46.72 -15.46
N PRO A 383 23.08 -45.95 -15.86
CA PRO A 383 22.77 -45.67 -17.27
C PRO A 383 23.90 -45.04 -18.07
N LEU A 384 23.90 -45.27 -19.39
CA LEU A 384 24.93 -44.78 -20.32
C LEU A 384 25.03 -43.24 -20.40
N ASP A 385 23.97 -42.52 -20.06
CA ASP A 385 23.92 -41.06 -20.14
C ASP A 385 24.15 -40.33 -18.82
N TRP A 386 24.38 -41.07 -17.75
CA TRP A 386 24.94 -40.54 -16.51
C TRP A 386 26.47 -40.43 -16.63
N ASN A 387 27.07 -39.43 -16.00
CA ASN A 387 28.52 -39.27 -15.86
C ASN A 387 28.88 -39.07 -14.39
N VAL A 388 29.91 -39.76 -13.88
CA VAL A 388 30.52 -39.43 -12.58
C VAL A 388 31.17 -38.04 -12.64
N THR A 389 30.97 -37.24 -11.59
CA THR A 389 31.56 -35.90 -11.44
C THR A 389 32.53 -35.79 -10.26
N SER A 390 32.35 -36.60 -9.22
CA SER A 390 33.21 -36.65 -8.03
C SER A 390 32.97 -37.96 -7.28
N VAL A 391 34.01 -38.50 -6.65
CA VAL A 391 33.89 -39.64 -5.74
C VAL A 391 34.65 -39.30 -4.47
N LEU A 392 33.93 -39.29 -3.35
CA LEU A 392 34.50 -39.08 -2.03
C LEU A 392 34.57 -40.41 -1.27
N ASP A 393 35.73 -40.68 -0.68
CA ASP A 393 35.91 -41.80 0.25
C ASP A 393 35.30 -41.53 1.64
N SER A 394 35.50 -42.48 2.57
CA SER A 394 34.99 -42.40 3.94
C SER A 394 35.56 -41.28 4.81
N TYR A 395 36.63 -40.61 4.36
CA TYR A 395 37.21 -39.42 5.00
C TYR A 395 36.88 -38.12 4.24
N GLY A 396 36.20 -38.22 3.09
CA GLY A 396 35.83 -37.09 2.25
C GLY A 396 36.90 -36.66 1.25
N TYR A 397 37.92 -37.48 0.97
CA TYR A 397 38.90 -37.19 -0.08
C TYR A 397 38.41 -37.63 -1.46
N GLU A 398 38.71 -36.84 -2.48
CA GLU A 398 38.39 -37.12 -3.88
C GLU A 398 39.25 -38.27 -4.43
N GLN A 399 38.64 -39.22 -5.13
CA GLN A 399 39.29 -40.45 -5.62
C GLN A 399 39.16 -40.68 -7.13
N PHE A 400 38.31 -39.93 -7.83
CA PHE A 400 38.08 -40.06 -9.28
C PHE A 400 38.82 -38.97 -10.07
N ASN A 401 38.74 -37.71 -9.65
CA ASN A 401 39.37 -36.57 -10.33
C ASN A 401 40.75 -36.19 -9.75
N THR A 402 41.66 -37.16 -9.63
CA THR A 402 43.03 -36.96 -9.13
C THR A 402 44.09 -37.29 -10.19
N SER A 403 45.38 -37.05 -9.88
CA SER A 403 46.49 -37.44 -10.74
C SER A 403 46.81 -38.94 -10.73
N ASP A 404 46.31 -39.66 -9.72
CA ASP A 404 46.48 -41.10 -9.52
C ASP A 404 45.17 -41.64 -8.92
N PRO A 405 44.14 -41.92 -9.75
CA PRO A 405 42.79 -42.18 -9.29
C PRO A 405 42.59 -43.65 -8.91
N HIS A 406 42.24 -43.89 -7.65
CA HIS A 406 41.81 -45.21 -7.16
C HIS A 406 40.38 -45.58 -7.61
N ALA A 407 39.73 -44.72 -8.38
CA ALA A 407 38.35 -44.84 -8.81
C ALA A 407 38.19 -44.40 -10.28
N TYR A 408 37.57 -45.24 -11.13
CA TYR A 408 37.49 -45.00 -12.57
C TYR A 408 36.21 -45.55 -13.23
N GLU A 409 35.78 -44.89 -14.31
CA GLU A 409 34.59 -45.24 -15.11
C GLU A 409 34.99 -46.00 -16.39
N TYR A 410 34.24 -47.04 -16.73
CA TYR A 410 34.32 -47.71 -18.04
C TYR A 410 32.94 -48.08 -18.59
N ILE A 411 32.87 -48.29 -19.91
CA ILE A 411 31.62 -48.56 -20.63
C ILE A 411 31.44 -50.07 -20.82
N THR A 412 30.22 -50.55 -20.61
CA THR A 412 29.77 -51.91 -20.91
C THR A 412 28.60 -51.89 -21.91
N PRO A 413 28.24 -53.02 -22.55
CA PRO A 413 27.10 -53.05 -23.48
C PRO A 413 25.74 -52.70 -22.83
N SER A 414 25.63 -52.82 -21.51
CA SER A 414 24.40 -52.63 -20.73
C SER A 414 24.32 -51.30 -19.97
N GLY A 415 25.39 -50.51 -19.95
CA GLY A 415 25.50 -49.34 -19.07
C GLY A 415 26.94 -48.90 -18.85
N LYS A 416 27.15 -47.94 -17.96
CA LYS A 416 28.46 -47.60 -17.43
C LYS A 416 28.68 -48.32 -16.10
N VAL A 417 29.94 -48.63 -15.83
CA VAL A 417 30.39 -49.18 -14.55
C VAL A 417 31.50 -48.31 -14.00
N PHE A 418 31.33 -47.92 -12.75
CA PHE A 418 32.35 -47.28 -11.94
C PHE A 418 33.03 -48.33 -11.06
N LYS A 419 34.35 -48.50 -11.15
CA LYS A 419 35.15 -49.29 -10.20
C LYS A 419 35.81 -48.36 -9.19
N CYS A 420 35.84 -48.77 -7.93
CA CYS A 420 36.65 -48.18 -6.87
C CYS A 420 37.50 -49.24 -6.16
N ASP A 421 38.82 -49.04 -6.07
CA ASP A 421 39.73 -49.87 -5.30
C ASP A 421 39.90 -49.32 -3.86
N VAL A 422 39.30 -50.02 -2.90
CA VAL A 422 39.25 -49.59 -1.50
C VAL A 422 40.47 -50.13 -0.75
N SER A 423 41.01 -51.29 -1.15
CA SER A 423 42.26 -51.83 -0.61
C SER A 423 43.45 -50.90 -0.81
N ASP A 424 43.59 -50.29 -2.00
CA ASP A 424 44.70 -49.38 -2.31
C ASP A 424 44.68 -48.11 -1.44
N THR A 425 43.50 -47.64 -1.05
CA THR A 425 43.34 -46.47 -0.16
C THR A 425 43.35 -46.83 1.32
N GLY A 426 42.91 -48.04 1.68
CA GLY A 426 42.63 -48.44 3.07
C GLY A 426 41.42 -47.73 3.69
N HIS A 427 40.62 -47.01 2.90
CA HIS A 427 39.56 -46.13 3.39
C HIS A 427 38.18 -46.82 3.44
N TYR A 428 38.04 -47.79 4.34
CA TYR A 428 36.75 -48.44 4.62
C TYR A 428 35.75 -47.45 5.29
N GLY A 429 34.45 -47.59 4.99
CA GLY A 429 33.38 -46.70 5.47
C GLY A 429 32.41 -46.31 4.35
N VAL A 430 31.71 -45.19 4.51
CA VAL A 430 30.72 -44.72 3.51
C VAL A 430 31.41 -43.94 2.40
N TRP A 431 31.35 -44.45 1.19
CA TRP A 431 31.76 -43.76 -0.04
C TRP A 431 30.59 -43.01 -0.65
N THR A 432 30.82 -41.80 -1.16
CA THR A 432 29.80 -40.96 -1.78
C THR A 432 30.16 -40.69 -3.25
N ILE A 433 29.26 -41.02 -4.16
CA ILE A 433 29.47 -40.92 -5.61
C ILE A 433 28.50 -39.87 -6.14
N TYR A 434 29.05 -38.80 -6.70
CA TYR A 434 28.29 -37.74 -7.36
C TYR A 434 28.26 -38.00 -8.87
N LEU A 435 27.07 -37.99 -9.46
CA LEU A 435 26.87 -38.14 -10.90
C LEU A 435 25.93 -37.07 -11.43
N ILE A 436 25.95 -36.87 -12.75
CA ILE A 436 24.97 -36.01 -13.46
C ILE A 436 24.32 -36.77 -14.62
N SER A 437 23.03 -36.54 -14.83
CA SER A 437 22.26 -36.99 -15.99
C SER A 437 21.59 -35.80 -16.69
N ASN A 438 20.99 -36.05 -17.86
CA ASN A 438 20.16 -35.05 -18.55
C ASN A 438 18.90 -34.73 -17.73
N ASN A 439 18.24 -33.61 -18.06
CA ASN A 439 16.84 -33.40 -17.70
C ASN A 439 15.95 -34.14 -18.70
N TYR A 440 15.11 -35.05 -18.21
CA TYR A 440 14.23 -35.87 -19.05
C TYR A 440 12.89 -35.18 -19.32
N VAL A 441 12.53 -34.13 -18.55
CA VAL A 441 11.40 -33.24 -18.88
C VAL A 441 11.90 -32.18 -19.87
N ARG A 442 11.43 -32.23 -21.12
CA ARG A 442 11.99 -31.46 -22.24
C ARG A 442 11.30 -30.12 -22.47
N GLU A 443 9.98 -30.16 -22.56
CA GLU A 443 9.15 -29.03 -22.95
C GLU A 443 7.73 -29.19 -22.39
N PHE A 444 7.01 -28.08 -22.28
CA PHE A 444 5.58 -28.08 -22.02
C PHE A 444 4.89 -27.09 -22.95
N LYS A 445 3.62 -27.35 -23.23
CA LYS A 445 2.75 -26.47 -23.99
C LYS A 445 1.33 -26.49 -23.48
N VAL A 446 0.61 -25.41 -23.75
CA VAL A 446 -0.83 -25.31 -23.48
C VAL A 446 -1.56 -25.60 -24.78
N GLN A 447 -2.60 -26.44 -24.69
CA GLN A 447 -3.52 -26.67 -25.80
C GLN A 447 -4.92 -26.20 -25.42
N TYR A 448 -5.65 -25.68 -26.40
CA TYR A 448 -7.06 -25.35 -26.29
C TYR A 448 -7.88 -26.21 -27.26
N TRP A 449 -9.14 -26.46 -26.92
CA TRP A 449 -10.07 -27.18 -27.76
C TRP A 449 -10.74 -26.22 -28.75
N ASP A 450 -10.46 -26.40 -30.03
CA ASP A 450 -11.12 -25.71 -31.12
C ASP A 450 -12.48 -26.38 -31.37
N VAL A 451 -13.56 -25.63 -31.15
CA VAL A 451 -14.94 -26.13 -31.24
C VAL A 451 -15.37 -26.31 -32.71
N ASP A 452 -14.87 -25.47 -33.62
CA ASP A 452 -15.25 -25.47 -35.03
C ASP A 452 -14.54 -26.60 -35.80
N GLU A 453 -13.27 -26.85 -35.48
CA GLU A 453 -12.49 -27.95 -36.06
C GLU A 453 -12.55 -29.26 -35.22
N ASN A 454 -13.16 -29.24 -34.03
CA ASN A 454 -13.31 -30.38 -33.12
C ASN A 454 -11.95 -31.07 -32.83
N THR A 455 -10.92 -30.28 -32.58
CA THR A 455 -9.53 -30.74 -32.35
C THR A 455 -8.80 -29.91 -31.28
N TRP A 456 -7.74 -30.49 -30.70
CA TRP A 456 -6.82 -29.74 -29.83
C TRP A 456 -5.80 -28.97 -30.67
N LYS A 457 -5.70 -27.66 -30.45
CA LYS A 457 -4.68 -26.79 -31.06
C LYS A 457 -3.68 -26.28 -30.02
N ASP A 458 -2.43 -26.09 -30.46
CA ASP A 458 -1.39 -25.48 -29.63
C ASP A 458 -1.66 -23.98 -29.48
N ALA A 459 -1.66 -23.48 -28.24
CA ALA A 459 -1.98 -22.09 -27.93
C ALA A 459 -0.82 -21.10 -28.16
N GLY A 460 0.35 -21.59 -28.59
CA GLY A 460 1.58 -20.80 -28.72
C GLY A 460 2.31 -20.59 -27.40
N SER A 461 3.25 -19.62 -27.39
CA SER A 461 4.01 -19.26 -26.19
C SER A 461 3.27 -18.21 -25.36
N LEU A 462 3.13 -18.47 -24.05
CA LEU A 462 2.43 -17.64 -23.08
C LEU A 462 1.05 -17.13 -23.57
N PRO A 463 0.10 -18.02 -23.90
CA PRO A 463 -1.22 -17.64 -24.37
C PRO A 463 -2.00 -16.83 -23.32
N SER A 464 -2.97 -16.05 -23.80
CA SER A 464 -3.93 -15.35 -22.95
C SER A 464 -5.33 -15.89 -23.17
N PHE A 465 -6.07 -16.13 -22.08
CA PHE A 465 -7.44 -16.64 -22.09
C PHE A 465 -8.35 -15.75 -21.27
N TYR A 466 -9.57 -15.48 -21.74
CA TYR A 466 -10.59 -14.85 -20.89
C TYR A 466 -11.29 -15.90 -20.04
N VAL A 467 -11.70 -15.53 -18.83
CA VAL A 467 -12.59 -16.38 -18.03
C VAL A 467 -14.00 -16.46 -18.60
N ASN A 468 -14.72 -17.51 -18.21
CA ASN A 468 -16.10 -17.80 -18.60
C ASN A 468 -16.29 -18.05 -20.10
N GLU A 469 -15.21 -18.26 -20.86
CA GLU A 469 -15.27 -18.87 -22.18
C GLU A 469 -15.43 -20.39 -22.04
N SER A 470 -16.32 -21.00 -22.82
CA SER A 470 -16.54 -22.45 -22.82
C SER A 470 -15.37 -23.27 -23.39
N THR A 471 -14.28 -22.60 -23.75
CA THR A 471 -13.05 -23.16 -24.32
C THR A 471 -12.38 -24.07 -23.29
N LYS A 472 -12.21 -25.35 -23.64
CA LYS A 472 -11.46 -26.30 -22.81
C LYS A 472 -9.97 -26.09 -23.02
N VAL A 473 -9.20 -26.19 -21.94
CA VAL A 473 -7.75 -26.07 -21.91
C VAL A 473 -7.15 -27.35 -21.32
N ARG A 474 -5.97 -27.75 -21.80
CA ARG A 474 -5.13 -28.78 -21.16
C ARG A 474 -3.67 -28.40 -21.26
N ILE A 475 -2.86 -29.00 -20.39
CA ILE A 475 -1.40 -28.83 -20.38
C ILE A 475 -0.80 -30.14 -20.86
N CYS A 476 0.13 -30.04 -21.82
CA CYS A 476 0.85 -31.17 -22.39
C CYS A 476 2.33 -31.01 -22.04
N VAL A 477 2.93 -32.02 -21.42
CA VAL A 477 4.34 -32.04 -21.05
C VAL A 477 5.03 -33.19 -21.76
N ARG A 478 6.21 -32.93 -22.34
CA ARG A 478 6.99 -33.95 -23.03
C ARG A 478 8.14 -34.46 -22.17
N VAL A 479 8.20 -35.77 -22.02
CA VAL A 479 9.26 -36.49 -21.32
C VAL A 479 9.95 -37.43 -22.31
N THR A 480 11.27 -37.32 -22.46
CA THR A 480 12.06 -38.21 -23.35
C THR A 480 13.42 -38.56 -22.76
N ASP A 481 13.96 -39.71 -23.17
CA ASP A 481 15.36 -40.09 -22.95
C ASP A 481 16.34 -39.09 -23.61
N LYS A 482 17.65 -39.34 -23.47
CA LYS A 482 18.72 -38.57 -24.14
C LYS A 482 18.60 -38.53 -25.67
N ASN A 483 18.03 -39.56 -26.28
CA ASN A 483 17.95 -39.75 -27.72
C ASN A 483 16.62 -39.21 -28.33
N GLY A 484 15.68 -38.76 -27.50
CA GLY A 484 14.37 -38.26 -27.91
C GLY A 484 13.25 -39.32 -27.95
N ASN A 485 13.51 -40.54 -27.46
CA ASN A 485 12.51 -41.61 -27.35
C ASN A 485 11.72 -41.50 -26.05
N VAL A 486 10.58 -42.19 -25.98
CA VAL A 486 9.81 -42.33 -24.73
C VAL A 486 10.58 -43.19 -23.73
N PRO A 487 10.67 -42.81 -22.44
CA PRO A 487 11.23 -43.65 -21.39
C PRO A 487 10.63 -45.06 -21.37
N ALA A 488 11.47 -46.09 -21.17
CA ALA A 488 11.01 -47.48 -21.13
C ALA A 488 10.04 -47.76 -19.97
N ASN A 489 10.16 -46.99 -18.88
CA ASN A 489 9.18 -46.90 -17.81
C ASN A 489 8.62 -45.46 -17.76
N ASN A 490 7.32 -45.31 -17.97
CA ASN A 490 6.60 -44.03 -17.98
C ASN A 490 6.74 -43.22 -16.68
N GLY A 491 7.11 -43.84 -15.56
CA GLY A 491 7.32 -43.16 -14.28
C GLY A 491 6.07 -42.48 -13.73
N VAL A 492 6.29 -41.45 -12.91
CA VAL A 492 5.26 -40.59 -12.31
C VAL A 492 5.52 -39.16 -12.74
N LEU A 493 4.62 -38.59 -13.54
CA LEU A 493 4.62 -37.18 -13.94
C LEU A 493 3.65 -36.40 -13.05
N ASN A 494 4.17 -35.40 -12.35
CA ASN A 494 3.38 -34.49 -11.51
C ASN A 494 3.48 -33.06 -12.06
N ILE A 495 2.34 -32.57 -12.56
CA ILE A 495 2.16 -31.22 -13.09
C ILE A 495 1.41 -30.40 -12.05
N THR A 496 2.06 -29.39 -11.47
CA THR A 496 1.44 -28.46 -10.52
C THR A 496 1.36 -27.06 -11.11
N VAL A 497 0.17 -26.48 -11.08
CA VAL A 497 -0.07 -25.10 -11.56
C VAL A 497 -0.32 -24.20 -10.35
N TYR A 498 0.18 -22.98 -10.43
CA TYR A 498 0.07 -21.96 -9.38
C TYR A 498 -0.73 -20.77 -9.87
N PHE A 499 -1.52 -20.20 -8.97
CA PHE A 499 -2.16 -18.91 -9.14
C PHE A 499 -1.11 -17.79 -9.28
N PRO A 500 -1.46 -16.63 -9.84
CA PRO A 500 -0.56 -15.47 -9.97
C PRO A 500 0.02 -14.93 -8.65
N ASN A 501 -0.57 -15.30 -7.50
CA ASN A 501 -0.06 -14.97 -6.17
C ASN A 501 0.95 -16.00 -5.60
N GLY A 502 1.33 -17.02 -6.38
CA GLY A 502 2.26 -18.09 -5.99
C GLY A 502 1.63 -19.23 -5.18
N SER A 503 0.35 -19.17 -4.83
CA SER A 503 -0.33 -20.30 -4.17
C SER A 503 -0.68 -21.39 -5.18
N LYS A 504 -0.63 -22.67 -4.75
CA LYS A 504 -0.99 -23.81 -5.61
C LYS A 504 -2.45 -23.73 -6.01
N TRP A 505 -2.72 -23.83 -7.32
CA TRP A 505 -4.06 -23.90 -7.88
C TRP A 505 -4.54 -25.36 -7.96
N PHE A 506 -3.82 -26.21 -8.70
CA PHE A 506 -4.07 -27.65 -8.73
C PHE A 506 -2.79 -28.44 -9.01
N SER A 507 -2.83 -29.76 -8.78
CA SER A 507 -1.84 -30.71 -9.31
C SER A 507 -2.55 -31.82 -10.07
N ASN A 508 -1.93 -32.32 -11.13
CA ASN A 508 -2.35 -33.48 -11.88
C ASN A 508 -1.18 -34.48 -11.91
N ILE A 509 -1.45 -35.73 -11.55
CA ILE A 509 -0.46 -36.81 -11.54
C ILE A 509 -0.87 -37.83 -12.61
N THR A 510 0.05 -38.20 -13.50
CA THR A 510 -0.15 -39.21 -14.52
C THR A 510 1.04 -40.16 -14.62
N ASN A 511 0.74 -41.44 -14.85
CA ASN A 511 1.73 -42.52 -15.00
C ASN A 511 1.74 -43.09 -16.44
N SER A 512 1.16 -42.33 -17.39
CA SER A 512 1.04 -42.72 -18.80
C SER A 512 1.52 -41.60 -19.71
N LEU A 513 2.49 -41.92 -20.55
CA LEU A 513 2.95 -41.08 -21.67
C LEU A 513 2.40 -41.65 -22.98
N ASP A 514 2.17 -40.80 -23.97
CA ASP A 514 1.83 -41.23 -25.33
C ASP A 514 3.07 -41.72 -26.11
N PRO A 515 2.92 -42.30 -27.33
CA PRO A 515 4.05 -42.80 -28.12
C PRO A 515 5.08 -41.73 -28.57
N GLN A 516 4.87 -40.45 -28.29
CA GLN A 516 5.79 -39.34 -28.56
C GLN A 516 6.37 -38.73 -27.26
N GLY A 517 5.99 -39.26 -26.09
CA GLY A 517 6.46 -38.84 -24.78
C GLY A 517 5.58 -37.81 -24.10
N TRP A 518 4.37 -37.51 -24.61
CA TRP A 518 3.49 -36.52 -24.00
C TRP A 518 2.65 -37.10 -22.86
N GLY A 519 2.80 -36.53 -21.66
CA GLY A 519 1.87 -36.66 -20.56
C GLY A 519 0.94 -35.43 -20.53
N ASN A 520 -0.36 -35.66 -20.57
CA ASN A 520 -1.36 -34.60 -20.67
C ASN A 520 -2.20 -34.53 -19.39
N THR A 521 -2.53 -33.32 -18.94
CA THR A 521 -3.53 -33.14 -17.87
C THR A 521 -4.92 -33.50 -18.37
N SER A 522 -5.84 -33.75 -17.43
CA SER A 522 -7.28 -33.67 -17.71
C SER A 522 -7.64 -32.30 -18.29
N GLU A 523 -8.70 -32.26 -19.11
CA GLU A 523 -9.26 -31.00 -19.61
C GLU A 523 -9.91 -30.19 -18.47
N PHE A 524 -9.75 -28.87 -18.51
CA PHE A 524 -10.36 -27.93 -17.58
C PHE A 524 -10.85 -26.66 -18.32
N VAL A 525 -11.71 -25.88 -17.66
CA VAL A 525 -12.25 -24.61 -18.20
C VAL A 525 -11.93 -23.49 -17.21
N LEU A 526 -11.61 -22.32 -17.75
CA LEU A 526 -11.31 -21.11 -16.98
C LEU A 526 -12.60 -20.33 -16.69
N SER A 527 -12.91 -20.12 -15.43
CA SER A 527 -14.09 -19.40 -14.95
C SER A 527 -13.72 -18.44 -13.83
N ALA A 528 -14.52 -17.39 -13.64
CA ALA A 528 -14.27 -16.37 -12.62
C ALA A 528 -14.15 -16.94 -11.19
N ASN A 529 -14.80 -18.08 -10.93
CA ASN A 529 -14.82 -18.75 -9.62
C ASN A 529 -13.62 -19.68 -9.38
N ASN A 530 -12.92 -20.13 -10.43
CA ASN A 530 -11.79 -21.07 -10.29
C ASN A 530 -10.45 -20.47 -10.75
N ALA A 531 -10.44 -19.39 -11.53
CA ALA A 531 -9.24 -18.72 -12.00
C ALA A 531 -9.32 -17.22 -11.67
N SER A 532 -8.34 -16.71 -10.91
CA SER A 532 -8.09 -15.28 -10.74
C SER A 532 -7.29 -14.72 -11.91
N ALA A 533 -7.55 -13.47 -12.30
CA ALA A 533 -6.76 -12.70 -13.26
C ALA A 533 -5.25 -12.70 -12.97
N GLY A 534 -4.43 -12.75 -14.03
CA GLY A 534 -2.98 -12.61 -13.97
C GLY A 534 -2.21 -13.75 -14.63
N LYS A 535 -0.88 -13.78 -14.43
CA LYS A 535 0.03 -14.78 -15.03
C LYS A 535 0.11 -16.03 -14.17
N TYR A 536 -0.30 -17.17 -14.72
CA TYR A 536 -0.16 -18.48 -14.10
C TYR A 536 1.22 -19.05 -14.43
N SER A 537 1.71 -19.89 -13.53
CA SER A 537 3.00 -20.56 -13.66
C SER A 537 2.89 -22.02 -13.27
N ILE A 538 3.86 -22.81 -13.73
CA ILE A 538 3.84 -24.27 -13.67
C ILE A 538 5.13 -24.80 -13.04
N SER A 539 5.00 -25.91 -12.32
CA SER A 539 6.09 -26.75 -11.82
C SER A 539 5.81 -28.18 -12.27
N ILE A 540 6.78 -28.78 -12.96
CA ILE A 540 6.69 -30.09 -13.58
C ILE A 540 7.81 -30.93 -12.98
N SER A 541 7.44 -31.98 -12.26
CA SER A 541 8.36 -32.97 -11.71
C SER A 541 8.06 -34.33 -12.31
N TRP A 542 9.09 -35.06 -12.73
CA TRP A 542 8.95 -36.42 -13.22
C TRP A 542 10.07 -37.31 -12.71
N SER A 543 9.78 -38.57 -12.41
CA SER A 543 10.80 -39.61 -12.28
C SER A 543 10.22 -41.01 -12.42
N ASN A 544 11.04 -41.96 -12.88
CA ASN A 544 10.79 -43.40 -12.81
C ASN A 544 11.77 -44.14 -11.86
N GLY A 545 12.58 -43.39 -11.08
CA GLY A 545 13.62 -43.91 -10.18
C GLY A 545 15.01 -44.06 -10.81
N GLU A 546 15.12 -44.09 -12.14
CA GLU A 546 16.38 -44.17 -12.89
C GLU A 546 16.62 -42.95 -13.78
N GLU A 547 15.54 -42.26 -14.12
CA GLU A 547 15.52 -41.02 -14.87
C GLU A 547 14.65 -40.04 -14.09
N ALA A 548 14.98 -38.74 -14.14
CA ALA A 548 14.25 -37.70 -13.43
C ALA A 548 14.29 -36.38 -14.18
N GLY A 549 13.34 -35.49 -13.95
CA GLY A 549 13.38 -34.18 -14.59
C GLY A 549 12.57 -33.14 -13.85
N TYR A 550 12.98 -31.89 -14.05
CA TYR A 550 12.32 -30.73 -13.47
C TYR A 550 12.27 -29.57 -14.44
N LEU A 551 11.08 -29.02 -14.65
CA LEU A 551 10.85 -27.86 -15.50
C LEU A 551 9.77 -26.96 -14.88
N ALA A 552 10.04 -25.67 -14.81
CA ALA A 552 9.14 -24.68 -14.24
C ALA A 552 9.21 -23.37 -15.03
N GLY A 553 8.10 -22.64 -15.09
CA GLY A 553 8.04 -21.39 -15.84
C GLY A 553 6.66 -20.77 -15.87
N ASP A 554 6.52 -19.74 -16.71
CA ASP A 554 5.23 -19.12 -17.00
C ASP A 554 4.40 -20.02 -17.91
N LEU A 555 3.09 -20.12 -17.64
CA LEU A 555 2.19 -21.05 -18.32
C LEU A 555 1.23 -20.33 -19.28
N PHE A 556 0.35 -19.49 -18.74
CA PHE A 556 -0.61 -18.68 -19.49
C PHE A 556 -1.04 -17.46 -18.68
N ILE A 557 -1.71 -16.51 -19.32
CA ILE A 557 -2.31 -15.33 -18.70
C ILE A 557 -3.82 -15.50 -18.69
N VAL A 558 -4.45 -15.25 -17.55
CA VAL A 558 -5.91 -15.16 -17.43
C VAL A 558 -6.30 -13.69 -17.43
N ILE A 559 -7.23 -13.34 -18.30
CA ILE A 559 -7.80 -11.99 -18.45
C ILE A 559 -9.22 -11.98 -17.90
N HIS A 560 -9.50 -11.04 -17.00
CA HIS A 560 -10.86 -10.71 -16.56
C HIS A 560 -11.32 -9.44 -17.26
N ARG A 561 -12.59 -9.46 -17.69
CA ARG A 561 -13.25 -8.30 -18.26
C ARG A 561 -13.55 -7.29 -17.16
N THR A 562 -13.52 -6.00 -17.49
CA THR A 562 -13.72 -4.96 -16.48
C THR A 562 -14.65 -3.84 -16.93
N SER A 563 -14.98 -2.95 -15.99
CA SER A 563 -15.58 -1.66 -16.27
C SER A 563 -15.00 -0.60 -15.32
N LEU A 564 -14.85 0.62 -15.83
CA LEU A 564 -14.48 1.79 -15.04
C LEU A 564 -15.65 2.78 -15.06
N THR A 565 -16.24 3.03 -13.89
CA THR A 565 -17.40 3.90 -13.74
C THR A 565 -17.08 5.04 -12.77
N SER A 566 -17.57 6.25 -13.04
CA SER A 566 -17.46 7.37 -12.10
C SER A 566 -18.74 7.49 -11.27
N ASP A 567 -18.61 7.88 -10.00
CA ASP A 567 -19.77 8.12 -9.12
C ASP A 567 -20.65 9.28 -9.63
N LYS A 568 -20.01 10.27 -10.26
CA LYS A 568 -20.66 11.40 -10.92
C LYS A 568 -19.92 11.71 -12.22
N SER A 569 -20.66 12.03 -13.28
CA SER A 569 -20.11 12.52 -14.55
C SER A 569 -19.71 14.00 -14.49
N LYS A 570 -20.26 14.76 -13.53
CA LYS A 570 -19.98 16.17 -13.29
C LYS A 570 -19.87 16.47 -11.79
N TYR A 571 -18.86 17.24 -11.42
CA TYR A 571 -18.68 17.84 -10.10
C TYR A 571 -18.67 19.38 -10.23
N PHE A 572 -19.01 20.06 -9.14
CA PHE A 572 -18.94 21.51 -9.01
C PHE A 572 -18.04 21.83 -7.80
N VAL A 573 -17.19 22.85 -7.93
CA VAL A 573 -16.27 23.29 -6.87
C VAL A 573 -16.04 24.80 -6.99
N TYR A 574 -15.90 25.49 -5.86
CA TYR A 574 -15.46 26.88 -5.88
C TYR A 574 -13.93 26.97 -5.93
N ARG A 575 -13.37 27.90 -6.71
CA ARG A 575 -11.91 28.03 -6.82
C ARG A 575 -11.29 28.26 -5.44
N GLY A 576 -10.27 27.46 -5.13
CA GLY A 576 -9.58 27.43 -3.84
C GLY A 576 -10.05 26.31 -2.91
N ASP A 577 -11.23 25.72 -3.13
CA ASP A 577 -11.68 24.52 -2.41
C ASP A 577 -11.12 23.24 -3.06
N PHE A 578 -11.03 22.16 -2.27
CA PHE A 578 -10.71 20.82 -2.78
C PHE A 578 -11.97 20.09 -3.24
N ILE A 579 -11.86 19.25 -4.27
CA ILE A 579 -12.95 18.37 -4.72
C ILE A 579 -12.53 16.90 -4.82
N THR A 580 -13.20 16.06 -4.03
CA THR A 580 -13.00 14.61 -4.03
C THR A 580 -13.70 13.97 -5.23
N VAL A 581 -12.93 13.49 -6.21
CA VAL A 581 -13.42 12.68 -7.34
C VAL A 581 -13.20 11.21 -7.04
N ARG A 582 -14.25 10.39 -7.20
CA ARG A 582 -14.18 8.93 -7.02
C ARG A 582 -14.69 8.14 -8.22
N VAL A 583 -14.00 7.03 -8.50
CA VAL A 583 -14.34 6.06 -9.55
C VAL A 583 -14.29 4.63 -9.02
N ARG A 584 -15.02 3.72 -9.66
CA ARG A 584 -15.04 2.30 -9.33
C ARG A 584 -14.52 1.50 -10.51
N PHE A 585 -13.40 0.82 -10.31
CA PHE A 585 -12.88 -0.19 -11.22
C PHE A 585 -13.41 -1.55 -10.76
N LEU A 586 -14.20 -2.19 -11.61
CA LEU A 586 -14.98 -3.38 -11.31
C LEU A 586 -14.63 -4.49 -12.29
N ASP A 587 -14.33 -5.67 -11.76
CA ASP A 587 -14.27 -6.92 -12.50
C ASP A 587 -15.70 -7.38 -12.75
N ILE A 588 -16.09 -7.47 -14.03
CA ILE A 588 -17.48 -7.82 -14.39
C ILE A 588 -17.70 -9.34 -14.46
N ASP A 589 -16.62 -10.13 -14.47
CA ASP A 589 -16.68 -11.59 -14.46
C ASP A 589 -16.86 -12.12 -13.02
N THR A 590 -16.30 -11.46 -12.00
CA THR A 590 -16.51 -11.77 -10.56
C THR A 590 -17.54 -10.86 -9.87
N ASN A 591 -17.86 -9.69 -10.44
CA ASN A 591 -18.64 -8.61 -9.82
C ASN A 591 -17.97 -8.00 -8.55
N GLU A 592 -16.65 -8.15 -8.40
CA GLU A 592 -15.86 -7.55 -7.32
C GLU A 592 -15.10 -6.29 -7.77
N SER A 593 -14.72 -5.43 -6.82
CA SER A 593 -13.90 -4.25 -7.16
C SER A 593 -12.43 -4.64 -7.22
N VAL A 594 -11.77 -4.22 -8.31
CA VAL A 594 -10.35 -4.51 -8.53
C VAL A 594 -9.50 -3.64 -7.61
N ALA A 595 -9.10 -4.19 -6.46
CA ALA A 595 -8.12 -3.58 -5.55
C ALA A 595 -6.72 -3.49 -6.18
N ASP A 596 -5.85 -2.63 -5.66
CA ASP A 596 -4.42 -2.53 -6.02
C ASP A 596 -4.16 -2.43 -7.54
N ALA A 597 -5.01 -1.68 -8.24
CA ALA A 597 -4.87 -1.39 -9.67
C ALA A 597 -4.10 -0.10 -9.92
N ASP A 598 -3.42 -0.08 -11.07
CA ASP A 598 -2.90 1.07 -11.79
C ASP A 598 -3.96 2.12 -12.14
N VAL A 599 -4.55 2.81 -11.16
CA VAL A 599 -5.52 3.89 -11.42
C VAL A 599 -4.85 5.26 -11.28
N SER A 600 -4.80 5.98 -12.40
CA SER A 600 -4.20 7.31 -12.51
C SER A 600 -5.17 8.33 -13.08
N TYR A 601 -4.99 9.58 -12.67
CA TYR A 601 -5.76 10.73 -13.15
C TYR A 601 -4.84 11.75 -13.82
N SER A 602 -5.40 12.51 -14.77
CA SER A 602 -4.77 13.65 -15.42
C SER A 602 -5.79 14.77 -15.56
N TRP A 603 -5.44 15.97 -15.07
CA TRP A 603 -6.28 17.16 -15.08
C TRP A 603 -5.42 18.43 -15.17
N ILE A 604 -6.03 19.62 -15.21
CA ILE A 604 -5.30 20.88 -15.46
C ILE A 604 -4.24 21.19 -14.39
N GLY A 605 -4.47 20.80 -13.13
CA GLY A 605 -3.50 20.97 -12.04
C GLY A 605 -2.44 19.86 -11.91
N GLY A 606 -2.37 18.91 -12.84
CA GLY A 606 -1.34 17.87 -12.88
C GLY A 606 -1.90 16.45 -13.07
N SER A 607 -1.06 15.45 -12.82
CA SER A 607 -1.43 14.03 -12.88
C SER A 607 -0.87 13.26 -11.68
N GLY A 608 -1.49 12.12 -11.35
CA GLY A 608 -1.11 11.32 -10.20
C GLY A 608 -1.83 9.98 -10.14
N LYS A 609 -1.61 9.22 -9.05
CA LYS A 609 -2.33 7.99 -8.74
C LYS A 609 -3.54 8.30 -7.85
N MET A 610 -4.61 7.53 -8.00
CA MET A 610 -5.78 7.58 -7.10
C MET A 610 -5.60 6.60 -5.94
N LEU A 611 -6.06 6.98 -4.74
CA LEU A 611 -6.01 6.12 -3.55
C LEU A 611 -7.16 5.11 -3.56
N TYR A 612 -6.87 3.82 -3.37
CA TYR A 612 -7.90 2.79 -3.21
C TYR A 612 -8.44 2.78 -1.77
N SER A 613 -9.76 2.91 -1.61
CA SER A 613 -10.45 2.79 -0.32
C SER A 613 -11.89 2.32 -0.51
N GLY A 614 -12.32 1.29 0.24
CA GLY A 614 -13.71 0.84 0.29
C GLY A 614 -14.32 0.39 -1.05
N GLY A 615 -13.52 -0.12 -1.99
CA GLY A 615 -14.00 -0.48 -3.33
C GLY A 615 -14.11 0.70 -4.31
N TRP A 616 -13.47 1.83 -4.01
CA TRP A 616 -13.39 3.02 -4.84
C TRP A 616 -11.95 3.50 -4.95
N TYR A 617 -11.61 4.13 -6.08
CA TYR A 617 -10.40 4.92 -6.27
C TYR A 617 -10.76 6.39 -6.12
N ILE A 618 -10.02 7.11 -5.28
CA ILE A 618 -10.36 8.44 -4.80
C ILE A 618 -9.17 9.38 -5.03
N VAL A 619 -9.44 10.63 -5.42
CA VAL A 619 -8.46 11.71 -5.47
C VAL A 619 -9.10 13.03 -5.04
N ASP A 620 -8.38 13.83 -4.27
CA ASP A 620 -8.74 15.22 -4.00
C ASP A 620 -8.02 16.14 -4.98
N LEU A 621 -8.79 16.90 -5.76
CA LEU A 621 -8.26 17.84 -6.74
C LEU A 621 -8.30 19.26 -6.15
N ASP A 622 -7.14 19.92 -6.13
CA ASP A 622 -6.98 21.31 -5.69
C ASP A 622 -7.45 22.29 -6.77
N SER A 623 -8.67 22.82 -6.66
CA SER A 623 -9.23 23.73 -7.66
C SER A 623 -8.48 25.06 -7.79
N SER A 624 -7.60 25.43 -6.83
CA SER A 624 -6.73 26.61 -6.97
C SER A 624 -5.76 26.52 -8.16
N LYS A 625 -5.58 25.31 -8.72
CA LYS A 625 -4.73 25.07 -9.89
C LYS A 625 -5.45 25.27 -11.24
N ALA A 626 -6.76 25.53 -11.22
CA ALA A 626 -7.49 25.91 -12.43
C ALA A 626 -7.17 27.39 -12.78
N PRO A 627 -6.67 27.69 -13.99
CA PRO A 627 -6.25 29.05 -14.35
C PRO A 627 -7.41 30.03 -14.48
N ASP A 628 -8.59 29.56 -14.91
CA ASP A 628 -9.79 30.35 -15.18
C ASP A 628 -11.04 29.67 -14.59
N ILE A 629 -12.20 30.29 -14.73
CA ILE A 629 -13.49 29.65 -14.41
C ILE A 629 -13.98 28.87 -15.62
N GLY A 630 -14.59 27.71 -15.39
CA GLY A 630 -15.08 26.87 -16.49
C GLY A 630 -15.06 25.38 -16.20
N ILE A 631 -15.22 24.59 -17.27
CA ILE A 631 -15.35 23.14 -17.20
C ILE A 631 -14.04 22.48 -17.62
N TYR A 632 -13.41 21.78 -16.67
CA TYR A 632 -12.20 21.02 -16.87
C TYR A 632 -12.49 19.52 -16.95
N ASN A 633 -11.82 18.83 -17.87
CA ASN A 633 -11.90 17.37 -17.97
C ASN A 633 -10.81 16.74 -17.09
N VAL A 634 -11.22 15.77 -16.27
CA VAL A 634 -10.34 14.86 -15.53
C VAL A 634 -10.39 13.53 -16.26
N THR A 635 -9.30 13.18 -16.94
CA THR A 635 -9.14 11.88 -17.61
C THR A 635 -8.59 10.89 -16.61
N ILE A 636 -9.30 9.80 -16.38
CA ILE A 636 -8.90 8.75 -15.44
C ILE A 636 -8.68 7.47 -16.23
N VAL A 637 -7.56 6.80 -16.00
CA VAL A 637 -7.17 5.55 -16.66
C VAL A 637 -6.92 4.50 -15.58
N ALA A 638 -7.56 3.34 -15.71
CA ALA A 638 -7.37 2.18 -14.85
C ALA A 638 -6.71 1.04 -15.63
N GLN A 639 -5.65 0.48 -15.06
CA GLN A 639 -4.88 -0.62 -15.63
C GLN A 639 -4.53 -1.62 -14.53
N LYS A 640 -4.64 -2.92 -14.78
CA LYS A 640 -4.03 -3.94 -13.91
C LYS A 640 -3.68 -5.16 -14.73
N TYR A 641 -2.53 -5.77 -14.45
CA TYR A 641 -2.11 -6.95 -15.19
C TYR A 641 -3.12 -8.10 -15.00
N GLY A 642 -3.58 -8.70 -16.10
CA GLY A 642 -4.67 -9.68 -16.11
C GLY A 642 -6.09 -9.09 -16.14
N TYR A 643 -6.24 -7.77 -16.26
CA TYR A 643 -7.52 -7.10 -16.40
C TYR A 643 -7.53 -6.20 -17.65
N GLU A 644 -8.70 -5.94 -18.22
CA GLU A 644 -8.83 -4.99 -19.32
C GLU A 644 -8.51 -3.56 -18.87
N ASN A 645 -7.93 -2.77 -19.77
CA ASN A 645 -7.61 -1.36 -19.49
C ASN A 645 -8.80 -0.48 -19.89
N HIS A 646 -9.24 0.41 -19.00
CA HIS A 646 -10.33 1.35 -19.27
C HIS A 646 -9.93 2.80 -18.97
N SER A 647 -10.66 3.73 -19.58
CA SER A 647 -10.60 5.14 -19.25
C SER A 647 -12.00 5.75 -19.14
N VAL A 648 -12.11 6.78 -18.30
CA VAL A 648 -13.34 7.57 -18.12
C VAL A 648 -12.97 9.04 -18.01
N ILE A 649 -13.84 9.93 -18.52
CA ILE A 649 -13.67 11.37 -18.40
C ILE A 649 -14.75 11.90 -17.46
N VAL A 650 -14.32 12.56 -16.38
CA VAL A 650 -15.16 13.26 -15.42
C VAL A 650 -15.04 14.77 -15.67
N ARG A 651 -16.14 15.51 -15.59
CA ARG A 651 -16.13 16.98 -15.72
C ARG A 651 -16.12 17.65 -14.35
N VAL A 652 -15.24 18.62 -14.13
CA VAL A 652 -15.22 19.48 -12.95
C VAL A 652 -15.50 20.90 -13.41
N GLU A 653 -16.61 21.48 -12.95
CA GLU A 653 -16.90 22.90 -13.15
C GLU A 653 -16.35 23.71 -11.97
N VAL A 654 -15.41 24.60 -12.25
CA VAL A 654 -14.81 25.53 -11.30
C VAL A 654 -15.51 26.87 -11.44
N GLN A 655 -16.05 27.38 -10.33
CA GLN A 655 -16.75 28.66 -10.24
C GLN A 655 -16.10 29.56 -9.19
N ASP A 656 -16.26 30.87 -9.30
CA ASP A 656 -15.86 31.81 -8.25
C ASP A 656 -17.03 32.15 -7.31
N ARG A 657 -16.74 32.36 -6.02
CA ARG A 657 -17.73 32.76 -5.00
C ARG A 657 -18.04 34.24 -5.13
N THR A 658 -19.30 34.62 -4.94
CA THR A 658 -19.76 36.00 -5.19
C THR A 658 -20.52 36.61 -4.03
N GLU A 659 -20.61 37.93 -4.04
CA GLU A 659 -21.43 38.71 -3.11
C GLU A 659 -22.19 39.79 -3.87
N LEU A 660 -23.44 40.05 -3.46
CA LEU A 660 -24.25 41.16 -3.94
C LEU A 660 -24.48 42.16 -2.81
N ILE A 661 -23.89 43.35 -2.95
CA ILE A 661 -23.81 44.38 -1.92
C ILE A 661 -24.75 45.54 -2.27
N SER A 662 -25.55 45.99 -1.31
CA SER A 662 -26.30 47.24 -1.42
C SER A 662 -25.74 48.27 -0.44
N PRO A 663 -25.53 49.54 -0.85
CA PRO A 663 -24.94 50.58 0.00
C PRO A 663 -25.85 51.00 1.17
N VAL A 664 -27.13 50.62 1.15
CA VAL A 664 -28.10 50.87 2.22
C VAL A 664 -28.93 49.61 2.47
N LYS A 665 -29.37 49.41 3.72
CA LYS A 665 -30.39 48.38 4.05
C LYS A 665 -31.81 48.94 4.12
N ASN A 666 -31.94 50.23 4.43
CA ASN A 666 -33.22 50.94 4.53
C ASN A 666 -33.16 52.25 3.74
N LEU A 667 -34.22 52.60 3.00
CA LEU A 667 -34.31 53.86 2.25
C LEU A 667 -35.71 54.48 2.39
N THR A 668 -35.81 55.77 2.70
CA THR A 668 -37.10 56.49 2.70
C THR A 668 -37.28 57.23 1.38
N VAL A 669 -38.44 57.04 0.74
CA VAL A 669 -38.78 57.61 -0.57
C VAL A 669 -40.21 58.15 -0.56
N TYR A 670 -40.56 58.99 -1.54
CA TYR A 670 -41.89 59.60 -1.62
C TYR A 670 -42.75 58.95 -2.71
N THR A 671 -44.03 58.73 -2.42
CA THR A 671 -44.99 58.13 -3.35
C THR A 671 -45.07 58.94 -4.64
N GLY A 672 -45.04 58.28 -5.80
CA GLY A 672 -45.05 58.92 -7.11
C GLY A 672 -43.76 59.66 -7.52
N ARG A 673 -42.69 59.62 -6.72
CA ARG A 673 -41.36 60.17 -7.09
C ARG A 673 -40.38 59.04 -7.41
N SER A 674 -39.69 59.14 -8.54
CA SER A 674 -38.63 58.18 -8.91
C SER A 674 -37.43 58.30 -7.98
N PHE A 675 -36.87 57.16 -7.55
CA PHE A 675 -35.58 57.07 -6.88
C PHE A 675 -34.62 56.15 -7.66
N SER A 676 -33.33 56.29 -7.37
CA SER A 676 -32.25 55.52 -7.97
C SER A 676 -31.40 54.86 -6.88
N LEU A 677 -30.95 53.63 -7.11
CA LEU A 677 -30.06 52.90 -6.20
C LEU A 677 -29.14 51.98 -6.99
N SER A 678 -27.83 52.05 -6.75
CA SER A 678 -26.88 51.06 -7.27
C SER A 678 -26.66 49.92 -6.27
N VAL A 679 -26.49 48.70 -6.79
CA VAL A 679 -25.95 47.54 -6.07
C VAL A 679 -24.67 47.08 -6.76
N CYS A 680 -23.75 46.48 -6.01
CA CYS A 680 -22.44 46.03 -6.49
C CYS A 680 -22.37 44.50 -6.43
N TYR A 681 -22.09 43.85 -7.56
CA TYR A 681 -21.95 42.41 -7.67
C TYR A 681 -20.46 42.07 -7.85
N ASN A 682 -19.86 41.47 -6.82
CA ASN A 682 -18.42 41.24 -6.75
C ASN A 682 -18.07 39.75 -6.69
N ASP A 683 -16.92 39.43 -7.26
CA ASP A 683 -16.21 38.18 -7.04
C ASP A 683 -15.39 38.31 -5.75
N THR A 684 -15.67 37.42 -4.79
CA THR A 684 -15.01 37.40 -3.48
C THR A 684 -13.62 36.76 -3.51
N PHE A 685 -13.27 36.04 -4.58
CA PHE A 685 -11.95 35.45 -4.78
C PHE A 685 -10.96 36.47 -5.38
N THR A 686 -11.36 37.19 -6.44
CA THR A 686 -10.49 38.22 -7.07
C THR A 686 -10.69 39.64 -6.53
N GLY A 687 -11.76 39.89 -5.77
CA GLY A 687 -12.13 41.23 -5.26
C GLY A 687 -12.66 42.19 -6.33
N LYS A 688 -12.98 41.70 -7.54
CA LYS A 688 -13.37 42.52 -8.70
C LYS A 688 -14.87 42.51 -8.95
N GLY A 689 -15.36 43.62 -9.51
CA GLY A 689 -16.73 43.76 -9.97
C GLY A 689 -17.05 42.88 -11.18
N ILE A 690 -18.16 42.16 -11.10
CA ILE A 690 -18.61 41.20 -12.11
C ILE A 690 -19.49 41.91 -13.13
N VAL A 691 -18.87 42.36 -14.22
CA VAL A 691 -19.54 42.93 -15.41
C VAL A 691 -20.24 41.88 -16.27
N ASN A 692 -21.22 42.29 -17.09
CA ASN A 692 -22.07 41.44 -17.94
C ASN A 692 -22.82 40.31 -17.19
N ALA A 693 -23.16 40.53 -15.92
CA ALA A 693 -24.05 39.66 -15.16
C ALA A 693 -25.53 39.97 -15.39
N THR A 694 -26.40 38.98 -15.20
CA THR A 694 -27.84 39.21 -15.14
C THR A 694 -28.22 39.57 -13.71
N VAL A 695 -28.47 40.87 -13.47
CA VAL A 695 -28.94 41.37 -12.16
C VAL A 695 -30.38 41.85 -12.28
N ILE A 696 -31.26 41.31 -11.45
CA ILE A 696 -32.70 41.63 -11.40
C ILE A 696 -33.12 42.07 -10.00
N TYR A 697 -34.23 42.78 -9.92
CA TYR A 697 -34.98 43.04 -8.70
C TYR A 697 -36.37 42.38 -8.74
N MET A 698 -36.91 42.08 -7.57
CA MET A 698 -38.26 41.60 -7.32
C MET A 698 -38.82 42.31 -6.09
N TRP A 699 -40.07 42.79 -6.18
CA TRP A 699 -40.80 43.49 -5.11
C TRP A 699 -42.31 43.37 -5.35
N GLU A 700 -43.13 43.88 -4.43
CA GLU A 700 -44.60 43.71 -4.46
C GLU A 700 -45.25 44.16 -5.78
N PHE A 701 -44.71 45.20 -6.44
CA PHE A 701 -45.26 45.75 -7.67
C PHE A 701 -44.62 45.21 -8.97
N GLY A 702 -43.78 44.17 -8.90
CA GLY A 702 -43.26 43.47 -10.08
C GLY A 702 -41.79 43.05 -10.00
N SER A 703 -41.14 42.98 -11.15
CA SER A 703 -39.73 42.62 -11.28
C SER A 703 -39.12 43.21 -12.57
N GLY A 704 -37.79 43.31 -12.63
CA GLY A 704 -37.09 43.78 -13.81
C GLY A 704 -35.56 43.64 -13.70
N GLN A 705 -34.87 43.86 -14.81
CA GLN A 705 -33.40 43.94 -14.84
C GLN A 705 -32.90 45.32 -14.39
N LEU A 706 -31.72 45.35 -13.77
CA LEU A 706 -31.00 46.57 -13.46
C LEU A 706 -30.11 46.98 -14.64
N ILE A 707 -29.78 48.27 -14.72
CA ILE A 707 -28.93 48.84 -15.77
C ILE A 707 -27.47 48.72 -15.33
N GLU A 708 -26.62 48.03 -16.10
CA GLU A 708 -25.20 47.94 -15.79
C GLU A 708 -24.49 49.29 -15.97
N LEU A 709 -23.64 49.65 -15.00
CA LEU A 709 -22.84 50.88 -14.99
C LEU A 709 -21.34 50.64 -15.28
N GLY A 710 -20.89 49.39 -15.24
CA GLY A 710 -19.47 49.01 -15.23
C GLY A 710 -18.97 48.64 -13.83
N ASP A 711 -17.78 48.04 -13.76
CA ASP A 711 -17.10 47.61 -12.51
C ASP A 711 -17.99 46.88 -11.49
N GLY A 712 -18.91 46.04 -11.98
CA GLY A 712 -19.85 45.26 -11.16
C GLY A 712 -21.01 46.06 -10.58
N TYR A 713 -21.17 47.35 -10.90
CA TYR A 713 -22.29 48.17 -10.41
C TYR A 713 -23.52 48.08 -11.34
N TYR A 714 -24.69 47.91 -10.72
CA TYR A 714 -25.98 47.76 -11.37
C TYR A 714 -27.00 48.73 -10.77
N LEU A 715 -27.65 49.54 -11.61
CA LEU A 715 -28.56 50.61 -11.23
C LEU A 715 -30.03 50.18 -11.32
N LEU A 716 -30.74 50.35 -10.21
CA LEU A 716 -32.20 50.33 -10.10
C LEU A 716 -32.74 51.75 -10.25
N ASN A 717 -33.79 51.92 -11.06
CA ASN A 717 -34.63 53.11 -11.09
C ASN A 717 -36.08 52.70 -10.88
N LEU A 718 -36.74 53.21 -9.83
CA LEU A 718 -38.12 52.86 -9.48
C LEU A 718 -38.94 54.06 -9.03
N THR A 719 -40.24 54.04 -9.34
CA THR A 719 -41.24 54.99 -8.84
C THR A 719 -42.29 54.21 -8.05
N PRO A 720 -42.39 54.38 -6.72
CA PRO A 720 -43.36 53.65 -5.91
C PRO A 720 -44.78 54.21 -6.10
N PRO A 721 -45.78 53.36 -6.42
CA PRO A 721 -47.13 53.83 -6.75
C PRO A 721 -47.98 54.17 -5.51
N ALA A 722 -47.63 53.63 -4.33
CA ALA A 722 -48.38 53.79 -3.09
C ALA A 722 -47.45 53.92 -1.88
N SER A 723 -47.92 54.57 -0.81
CA SER A 723 -47.25 54.64 0.48
C SER A 723 -47.34 53.32 1.25
N GLY A 724 -46.25 52.90 1.89
CA GLY A 724 -46.12 51.64 2.60
C GLY A 724 -44.65 51.26 2.83
N ALA A 725 -44.41 50.15 3.55
CA ALA A 725 -43.07 49.58 3.69
C ALA A 725 -42.95 48.35 2.79
N TYR A 726 -42.02 48.37 1.83
CA TYR A 726 -41.87 47.32 0.82
C TYR A 726 -40.45 46.75 0.85
N LYS A 727 -40.35 45.42 0.68
CA LYS A 727 -39.07 44.75 0.52
C LYS A 727 -38.72 44.67 -0.97
N ILE A 728 -37.48 45.01 -1.32
CA ILE A 728 -36.93 44.77 -2.66
C ILE A 728 -35.81 43.73 -2.52
N THR A 729 -35.98 42.60 -3.19
CA THR A 729 -34.98 41.53 -3.28
C THR A 729 -34.25 41.64 -4.61
N PHE A 730 -32.93 41.61 -4.57
CA PHE A 730 -32.06 41.57 -5.75
C PHE A 730 -31.49 40.16 -5.92
N TYR A 731 -31.31 39.76 -7.18
CA TYR A 731 -30.66 38.51 -7.58
C TYR A 731 -29.67 38.80 -8.69
N ALA A 732 -28.46 38.27 -8.57
CA ALA A 732 -27.40 38.36 -9.56
C ALA A 732 -26.93 36.96 -9.95
N SER A 733 -26.82 36.72 -11.26
CA SER A 733 -26.33 35.45 -11.81
C SER A 733 -25.43 35.67 -13.02
N LYS A 734 -24.39 34.83 -13.15
CA LYS A 734 -23.49 34.81 -14.31
C LYS A 734 -22.82 33.45 -14.43
N VAL A 735 -22.71 32.92 -15.65
CA VAL A 735 -22.05 31.63 -15.91
C VAL A 735 -20.60 31.65 -15.39
N GLY A 736 -20.23 30.61 -14.64
CA GLY A 736 -18.91 30.48 -14.01
C GLY A 736 -18.77 31.20 -12.65
N TYR A 737 -19.82 31.82 -12.16
CA TYR A 737 -19.88 32.47 -10.85
C TYR A 737 -21.03 31.87 -10.03
N ALA A 738 -20.90 31.85 -8.70
CA ALA A 738 -22.01 31.56 -7.81
C ALA A 738 -23.14 32.61 -7.99
N ASP A 739 -24.39 32.20 -7.81
CA ASP A 739 -25.51 33.14 -7.75
C ASP A 739 -25.53 33.89 -6.41
N ALA A 740 -25.84 35.19 -6.42
CA ALA A 740 -25.89 36.02 -5.22
C ALA A 740 -27.22 36.77 -5.07
N TYR A 741 -27.58 37.07 -3.81
CA TYR A 741 -28.82 37.73 -3.43
C TYR A 741 -28.55 38.83 -2.40
N THR A 742 -29.35 39.89 -2.42
CA THR A 742 -29.36 40.90 -1.35
C THR A 742 -30.74 41.53 -1.24
N ASP A 743 -31.03 42.11 -0.07
CA ASP A 743 -32.34 42.68 0.25
C ASP A 743 -32.20 44.08 0.82
N ILE A 744 -33.18 44.94 0.51
CA ILE A 744 -33.41 46.22 1.17
C ILE A 744 -34.89 46.37 1.55
N VAL A 745 -35.18 47.26 2.49
CA VAL A 745 -36.53 47.74 2.79
C VAL A 745 -36.64 49.21 2.38
N ILE A 746 -37.66 49.55 1.59
CA ILE A 746 -38.02 50.92 1.29
C ILE A 746 -39.25 51.33 2.10
N LEU A 747 -39.21 52.53 2.68
CA LEU A 747 -40.34 53.16 3.33
C LEU A 747 -40.86 54.28 2.42
N VAL A 748 -42.04 54.08 1.84
CA VAL A 748 -42.69 55.04 0.94
C VAL A 748 -43.67 55.89 1.73
N THR A 749 -43.45 57.20 1.80
CA THR A 749 -44.34 58.16 2.47
C THR A 749 -45.02 59.11 1.48
N VAL A 750 -46.06 59.82 1.92
CA VAL A 750 -46.63 60.96 1.18
C VAL A 750 -45.74 62.20 1.29
N LEU A 751 -45.93 63.18 0.42
CA LEU A 751 -45.22 64.47 0.49
C LEU A 751 -45.78 65.32 1.65
N PRO A 752 -44.93 65.92 2.50
CA PRO A 752 -45.36 66.71 3.63
C PRO A 752 -45.94 68.07 3.20
N THR A 753 -46.93 68.55 3.94
CA THR A 753 -47.68 69.77 3.58
C THR A 753 -47.96 70.68 4.77
N ASP A 754 -48.36 71.92 4.49
CA ASP A 754 -48.85 72.90 5.47
C ASP A 754 -50.03 73.70 4.88
N LEU A 755 -50.87 74.28 5.75
CA LEU A 755 -52.07 75.05 5.39
C LEU A 755 -52.09 76.39 6.15
N VAL A 756 -51.47 77.39 5.54
CA VAL A 756 -51.30 78.73 6.12
C VAL A 756 -52.58 79.55 5.95
N VAL A 757 -53.05 80.19 7.03
CA VAL A 757 -54.25 81.04 7.03
C VAL A 757 -53.87 82.52 6.88
N GLU A 758 -54.53 83.27 5.99
CA GLU A 758 -54.25 84.72 5.83
C GLU A 758 -54.69 85.53 7.07
N LYS A 759 -55.90 85.23 7.59
CA LYS A 759 -56.47 85.87 8.79
C LYS A 759 -57.30 84.87 9.58
N TYR A 760 -56.96 84.68 10.86
CA TYR A 760 -57.68 83.80 11.78
C TYR A 760 -58.98 84.43 12.33
N GLU A 761 -59.11 85.75 12.24
CA GLU A 761 -60.31 86.50 12.64
C GLU A 761 -60.69 87.50 11.53
N VAL A 762 -61.96 87.48 11.13
CA VAL A 762 -62.51 88.34 10.08
C VAL A 762 -63.76 89.03 10.63
N MET A 763 -63.65 90.33 10.93
CA MET A 763 -64.79 91.16 11.31
C MET A 763 -65.47 91.72 10.06
N THR A 764 -66.80 91.69 9.98
CA THR A 764 -67.56 92.18 8.81
C THR A 764 -68.92 92.72 9.26
N PRO A 765 -69.31 93.96 8.88
CA PRO A 765 -70.64 94.47 9.20
C PRO A 765 -71.76 93.69 8.51
N ILE A 766 -72.92 93.68 9.15
CA ILE A 766 -74.15 93.14 8.58
C ILE A 766 -74.47 93.81 7.22
N GLY A 767 -74.65 92.98 6.19
CA GLY A 767 -74.88 93.42 4.81
C GLY A 767 -73.67 93.23 3.88
N ASP A 768 -72.45 93.22 4.42
CA ASP A 768 -71.22 93.04 3.66
C ASP A 768 -70.89 91.56 3.38
N THR A 769 -69.86 91.33 2.55
CA THR A 769 -69.31 90.00 2.25
C THR A 769 -67.95 89.82 2.91
N ALA A 770 -67.84 88.83 3.80
CA ALA A 770 -66.58 88.41 4.40
C ALA A 770 -65.76 87.59 3.39
N ILE A 771 -64.44 87.76 3.42
CA ILE A 771 -63.49 87.03 2.56
C ILE A 771 -62.49 86.31 3.45
N VAL A 772 -62.32 85.00 3.21
CA VAL A 772 -61.36 84.15 3.90
C VAL A 772 -60.45 83.48 2.86
N ARG A 773 -59.14 83.50 3.10
CA ARG A 773 -58.13 82.85 2.25
C ARG A 773 -57.18 81.96 3.06
N VAL A 774 -56.77 80.86 2.42
CA VAL A 774 -55.73 79.95 2.91
C VAL A 774 -54.74 79.64 1.80
N TYR A 775 -53.51 79.28 2.15
CA TYR A 775 -52.45 78.86 1.24
C TYR A 775 -51.99 77.45 1.61
N TYR A 776 -52.17 76.50 0.70
CA TYR A 776 -51.83 75.10 0.89
C TYR A 776 -50.55 74.79 0.12
N ASN A 777 -49.49 74.36 0.81
CA ASN A 777 -48.16 74.17 0.21
C ASN A 777 -47.51 72.84 0.60
N ASN A 778 -46.61 72.38 -0.27
CA ASN A 778 -45.70 71.26 -0.04
C ASN A 778 -44.45 71.81 0.66
N THR A 779 -44.17 71.34 1.87
CA THR A 779 -43.06 71.85 2.71
C THR A 779 -41.70 71.24 2.33
N LYS A 780 -41.69 70.15 1.52
CA LYS A 780 -40.45 69.58 0.98
C LYS A 780 -39.91 70.40 -0.20
N ASP A 781 -40.81 70.84 -1.08
CA ASP A 781 -40.47 71.55 -2.33
C ASP A 781 -40.71 73.07 -2.24
N ASN A 782 -41.29 73.58 -1.13
CA ASN A 782 -41.70 74.97 -0.91
C ASN A 782 -42.63 75.54 -2.01
N MET A 783 -43.50 74.71 -2.57
CA MET A 783 -44.41 75.06 -3.66
C MET A 783 -45.89 74.98 -3.24
N GLY A 784 -46.70 75.92 -3.73
CA GLY A 784 -48.16 75.90 -3.56
C GLY A 784 -48.81 74.73 -4.30
N ILE A 785 -49.73 74.05 -3.62
CA ILE A 785 -50.41 72.86 -4.14
C ILE A 785 -51.72 73.30 -4.81
N THR A 786 -51.66 73.44 -6.14
CA THR A 786 -52.84 73.69 -6.99
C THR A 786 -53.68 72.43 -7.19
N ASN A 787 -54.95 72.59 -7.57
CA ASN A 787 -55.90 71.50 -7.83
C ASN A 787 -56.02 70.51 -6.65
N ALA A 788 -55.94 71.02 -5.41
CA ALA A 788 -56.29 70.26 -4.21
C ALA A 788 -57.78 70.40 -3.92
N SER A 789 -58.36 69.40 -3.26
CA SER A 789 -59.70 69.51 -2.71
C SER A 789 -59.61 70.26 -1.38
N VAL A 790 -59.86 71.57 -1.41
CA VAL A 790 -59.96 72.40 -0.21
C VAL A 790 -61.43 72.67 0.08
N VAL A 791 -61.88 72.18 1.23
CA VAL A 791 -63.28 72.28 1.69
C VAL A 791 -63.35 73.07 2.98
N TYR A 792 -64.46 73.78 3.17
CA TYR A 792 -64.80 74.46 4.41
C TYR A 792 -66.07 73.85 5.03
N SER A 793 -66.18 73.96 6.35
CA SER A 793 -67.30 73.47 7.16
C SER A 793 -67.58 74.45 8.28
N TRP A 794 -68.84 74.84 8.44
CA TRP A 794 -69.29 75.78 9.46
C TRP A 794 -70.78 75.59 9.75
N ARG A 795 -71.34 76.34 10.71
CA ARG A 795 -72.72 76.16 11.22
C ARG A 795 -73.82 76.09 10.13
N TYR A 796 -73.60 76.73 8.98
CA TYR A 796 -74.58 76.81 7.88
C TYR A 796 -74.32 75.84 6.72
N GLY A 797 -73.29 74.99 6.79
CA GLY A 797 -73.08 73.92 5.81
C GLY A 797 -71.60 73.63 5.52
N VAL A 798 -71.38 72.89 4.43
CA VAL A 798 -70.06 72.55 3.88
C VAL A 798 -69.98 72.99 2.42
N GLY A 799 -68.78 73.31 1.94
CA GLY A 799 -68.55 73.68 0.54
C GLY A 799 -67.08 73.62 0.15
N HIS A 800 -66.79 73.89 -1.13
CA HIS A 800 -65.44 73.96 -1.66
C HIS A 800 -64.95 75.42 -1.71
N MET A 801 -63.67 75.63 -1.43
CA MET A 801 -62.98 76.89 -1.68
C MET A 801 -62.51 76.95 -3.14
N GLU A 802 -62.52 78.13 -3.74
CA GLU A 802 -62.05 78.37 -5.11
C GLU A 802 -60.52 78.44 -5.15
N ASP A 803 -59.86 77.66 -6.03
CA ASP A 803 -58.41 77.69 -6.24
C ASP A 803 -58.01 78.87 -7.14
N LEU A 804 -57.07 79.70 -6.70
CA LEU A 804 -56.52 80.82 -7.46
C LEU A 804 -55.36 80.41 -8.39
N GLY A 805 -55.07 79.11 -8.51
CA GLY A 805 -54.11 78.56 -9.47
C GLY A 805 -52.64 78.65 -9.02
N ASN A 806 -52.39 79.06 -7.78
CA ASN A 806 -51.06 79.14 -7.17
C ASN A 806 -50.95 78.42 -5.80
N GLY A 807 -51.99 77.68 -5.39
CA GLY A 807 -52.09 77.06 -4.07
C GLY A 807 -52.81 77.91 -3.02
N THR A 808 -53.24 79.13 -3.37
CA THR A 808 -54.15 79.93 -2.55
C THR A 808 -55.59 79.60 -2.86
N TYR A 809 -56.40 79.37 -1.83
CA TYR A 809 -57.82 79.05 -1.93
C TYR A 809 -58.66 80.12 -1.21
N ILE A 810 -59.82 80.47 -1.76
CA ILE A 810 -60.69 81.55 -1.27
C ILE A 810 -62.15 81.09 -1.05
N ILE A 811 -62.81 81.67 -0.06
CA ILE A 811 -64.26 81.64 0.12
C ILE A 811 -64.80 83.05 0.37
N THR A 812 -65.97 83.35 -0.18
CA THR A 812 -66.76 84.55 0.12
C THR A 812 -68.04 84.16 0.89
N ILE A 813 -68.35 84.88 1.97
CA ILE A 813 -69.52 84.64 2.83
C ILE A 813 -70.33 85.93 2.94
N SER A 814 -71.59 85.92 2.49
CA SER A 814 -72.50 87.05 2.70
C SER A 814 -73.01 87.09 4.14
N THR A 815 -72.95 88.26 4.78
CA THR A 815 -73.45 88.44 6.15
C THR A 815 -74.93 88.83 6.23
N VAL A 816 -75.59 89.14 5.10
CA VAL A 816 -76.94 89.74 5.02
C VAL A 816 -77.98 89.06 5.91
N ASN A 817 -77.92 87.74 6.05
CA ASN A 817 -78.89 86.94 6.84
C ASN A 817 -78.27 86.32 8.12
N LEU A 818 -77.10 86.78 8.55
CA LEU A 818 -76.42 86.26 9.74
C LEU A 818 -76.77 87.09 10.99
N PRO A 819 -77.14 86.48 12.12
CA PRO A 819 -77.13 87.14 13.42
C PRO A 819 -75.78 87.80 13.75
N PHE A 820 -75.80 88.82 14.60
CA PHE A 820 -74.61 89.42 15.20
C PHE A 820 -73.96 88.43 16.19
N ASP A 821 -73.03 87.62 15.70
CA ASP A 821 -72.40 86.51 16.42
C ASP A 821 -71.01 86.21 15.83
N ALA A 822 -70.25 85.33 16.48
CA ALA A 822 -68.97 84.79 16.00
C ALA A 822 -69.15 83.37 15.46
N TYR A 823 -68.74 83.13 14.22
CA TYR A 823 -68.90 81.87 13.50
C TYR A 823 -67.55 81.21 13.25
N THR A 824 -67.32 80.02 13.79
CA THR A 824 -66.14 79.21 13.48
C THR A 824 -66.30 78.48 12.16
N ILE A 825 -65.28 78.58 11.30
CA ILE A 825 -65.15 77.92 10.01
C ILE A 825 -63.92 77.02 10.06
N THR A 826 -64.12 75.71 9.88
CA THR A 826 -63.03 74.73 9.74
C THR A 826 -62.75 74.52 8.26
N ILE A 827 -61.48 74.51 7.88
CA ILE A 827 -61.01 74.31 6.52
C ILE A 827 -60.14 73.05 6.49
N THR A 828 -60.33 72.19 5.50
CA THR A 828 -59.56 70.96 5.27
C THR A 828 -59.03 70.95 3.84
N ALA A 829 -57.73 70.72 3.67
CA ALA A 829 -57.06 70.63 2.39
C ALA A 829 -56.53 69.21 2.14
N PHE A 830 -56.86 68.62 0.99
CA PHE A 830 -56.49 67.26 0.62
C PHE A 830 -56.05 67.15 -0.85
N LYS A 831 -54.99 66.38 -1.11
CA LYS A 831 -54.61 65.95 -2.47
C LYS A 831 -53.89 64.59 -2.40
N SER A 832 -54.20 63.68 -3.33
CA SER A 832 -53.54 62.37 -3.38
C SER A 832 -52.02 62.51 -3.56
N GLY A 833 -51.24 61.75 -2.78
CA GLY A 833 -49.78 61.84 -2.72
C GLY A 833 -49.23 62.89 -1.75
N TYR A 834 -50.09 63.65 -1.08
CA TYR A 834 -49.74 64.72 -0.13
C TYR A 834 -50.44 64.48 1.22
N GLU A 835 -49.84 64.96 2.32
CA GLU A 835 -50.47 64.96 3.64
C GLU A 835 -51.74 65.85 3.68
N THR A 836 -52.75 65.43 4.44
CA THR A 836 -54.00 66.20 4.65
C THR A 836 -53.81 67.24 5.75
N GLN A 837 -54.24 68.48 5.53
CA GLN A 837 -54.12 69.56 6.52
C GLN A 837 -55.46 70.19 6.90
N THR A 838 -55.54 70.75 8.11
CA THR A 838 -56.75 71.39 8.65
C THR A 838 -56.46 72.65 9.42
N ALA A 839 -57.32 73.66 9.31
CA ALA A 839 -57.22 74.94 10.01
C ALA A 839 -58.60 75.49 10.43
N THR A 840 -58.64 76.43 11.38
CA THR A 840 -59.90 77.03 11.89
C THR A 840 -59.83 78.55 11.93
N ILE A 841 -60.91 79.22 11.54
CA ILE A 841 -61.03 80.69 11.37
C ILE A 841 -62.34 81.17 12.01
N THR A 842 -62.37 82.40 12.53
CA THR A 842 -63.57 83.01 13.13
C THR A 842 -64.06 84.21 12.32
N LEU A 843 -65.32 84.18 11.88
CA LEU A 843 -66.04 85.29 11.24
C LEU A 843 -66.93 85.98 12.29
N ILE A 844 -66.73 87.28 12.53
CA ILE A 844 -67.52 88.06 13.49
C ILE A 844 -68.41 89.05 12.75
N VAL A 845 -69.73 88.92 12.92
CA VAL A 845 -70.72 89.82 12.29
C VAL A 845 -71.07 90.97 13.23
N ILE A 846 -70.80 92.21 12.81
CA ILE A 846 -70.97 93.42 13.64
C ILE A 846 -72.06 94.35 13.11
N LYS A 847 -72.54 95.28 13.95
CA LYS A 847 -73.36 96.42 13.49
C LYS A 847 -72.52 97.37 12.65
N ILE A 848 -73.17 98.15 11.79
CA ILE A 848 -72.52 99.17 10.96
C ILE A 848 -72.11 100.35 11.87
N PRO A 849 -70.80 100.65 12.04
CA PRO A 849 -70.35 101.66 13.00
C PRO A 849 -70.67 103.10 12.57
N THR A 850 -71.15 103.94 13.49
CA THR A 850 -71.69 105.28 13.16
C THR A 850 -71.09 106.44 13.95
N LYS A 851 -71.37 107.66 13.47
CA LYS A 851 -71.01 108.92 14.12
C LYS A 851 -72.05 110.01 13.89
N LEU A 852 -72.38 110.77 14.94
CA LEU A 852 -73.25 111.96 14.87
C LEU A 852 -72.39 113.23 15.06
N THR A 853 -72.59 114.26 14.23
CA THR A 853 -71.89 115.55 14.30
C THR A 853 -72.88 116.72 14.20
N ALA A 854 -72.50 117.92 14.65
CA ALA A 854 -73.36 119.12 14.63
C ALA A 854 -72.71 120.27 13.84
N GLU A 855 -73.53 121.09 13.17
CA GLU A 855 -73.07 122.30 12.46
C GLU A 855 -72.54 123.35 13.45
N THR A 856 -73.08 123.41 14.66
CA THR A 856 -72.65 124.34 15.71
C THR A 856 -72.95 123.76 17.10
N LEU A 857 -71.94 123.75 17.97
CA LEU A 857 -72.05 123.21 19.34
C LEU A 857 -72.43 124.26 20.39
N VAL A 858 -72.32 125.55 20.09
CA VAL A 858 -72.67 126.65 21.00
C VAL A 858 -73.43 127.75 20.24
N ILE A 859 -74.66 128.03 20.64
CA ILE A 859 -75.55 128.99 19.96
C ILE A 859 -75.85 130.18 20.89
N SER A 860 -75.43 131.40 20.51
CA SER A 860 -75.80 132.63 21.23
C SER A 860 -77.01 133.28 20.55
N THR A 861 -78.01 133.64 21.34
CA THR A 861 -79.28 134.21 20.87
C THR A 861 -79.82 135.30 21.82
N ILE A 862 -80.93 135.94 21.45
CA ILE A 862 -81.63 136.97 22.23
C ILE A 862 -82.93 136.36 22.77
N GLU A 863 -83.30 136.65 24.01
CA GLU A 863 -84.45 136.04 24.67
C GLU A 863 -85.74 136.15 23.84
N LYS A 864 -86.56 135.10 23.86
CA LYS A 864 -87.85 134.98 23.14
C LYS A 864 -87.75 134.97 21.59
N SER A 865 -86.57 135.10 21.00
CA SER A 865 -86.35 134.88 19.56
C SER A 865 -86.40 133.38 19.18
N LYS A 866 -86.00 133.00 17.96
CA LYS A 866 -85.85 131.60 17.53
C LYS A 866 -84.43 131.33 17.06
N PHE A 867 -83.94 130.11 17.28
CA PHE A 867 -82.65 129.63 16.79
C PHE A 867 -82.77 128.21 16.24
N THR A 868 -81.84 127.81 15.38
CA THR A 868 -81.91 126.54 14.64
C THR A 868 -80.66 125.70 14.90
N ILE A 869 -80.86 124.39 15.07
CA ILE A 869 -79.83 123.37 15.25
C ILE A 869 -79.85 122.47 14.02
N ARG A 870 -78.66 122.09 13.53
CA ARG A 870 -78.46 121.11 12.47
C ARG A 870 -77.41 120.07 12.89
N VAL A 871 -77.69 118.80 12.63
CA VAL A 871 -76.79 117.66 12.87
C VAL A 871 -76.71 116.75 11.65
N TYR A 872 -75.62 115.98 11.53
CA TYR A 872 -75.36 115.03 10.45
C TYR A 872 -75.06 113.66 11.05
N TYR A 873 -75.73 112.63 10.56
CA TYR A 873 -75.52 111.25 11.01
C TYR A 873 -74.81 110.45 9.92
N ASN A 874 -73.74 109.74 10.26
CA ASN A 874 -72.82 109.16 9.28
C ASN A 874 -72.44 107.71 9.61
N ASP A 875 -72.42 106.87 8.59
CA ASP A 875 -71.81 105.55 8.55
C ASP A 875 -70.29 105.70 8.38
N THR A 876 -69.51 105.13 9.29
CA THR A 876 -68.04 105.25 9.28
C THR A 876 -67.32 104.11 8.58
N TRP A 877 -68.02 103.03 8.22
CA TRP A 877 -67.48 101.93 7.42
C TRP A 877 -67.60 102.23 5.93
N HIS A 878 -68.78 102.66 5.49
CA HIS A 878 -69.06 103.04 4.10
C HIS A 878 -68.83 104.52 3.79
N ASN A 879 -68.55 105.35 4.82
CA ASN A 879 -68.39 106.81 4.70
C ASN A 879 -69.60 107.52 4.05
N ALA A 880 -70.82 107.17 4.50
CA ALA A 880 -72.07 107.64 3.91
C ALA A 880 -73.02 108.28 4.95
N LEU A 881 -73.67 109.39 4.59
CA LEU A 881 -74.67 110.03 5.46
C LEU A 881 -75.95 109.18 5.56
N ILE A 882 -76.44 108.99 6.77
CA ILE A 882 -77.57 108.13 7.12
C ILE A 882 -78.83 108.98 7.19
N SER A 883 -79.68 108.93 6.15
CA SER A 883 -81.07 109.43 6.20
C SER A 883 -82.04 108.41 6.82
N GLY A 884 -83.23 108.86 7.21
CA GLY A 884 -84.30 108.04 7.78
C GLY A 884 -84.00 107.47 9.17
N ALA A 885 -83.04 108.04 9.91
CA ALA A 885 -82.80 107.68 11.30
C ALA A 885 -83.75 108.44 12.24
N ASN A 886 -84.09 107.83 13.36
CA ASN A 886 -84.78 108.52 14.44
C ASN A 886 -83.77 109.39 15.20
N VAL A 887 -83.82 110.70 14.96
CA VAL A 887 -82.96 111.69 15.63
C VAL A 887 -83.82 112.53 16.57
N SER A 888 -83.57 112.38 17.86
CA SER A 888 -84.33 113.01 18.95
C SER A 888 -83.47 113.98 19.74
N TYR A 889 -84.10 114.98 20.37
CA TYR A 889 -83.45 115.92 21.28
C TYR A 889 -84.18 116.02 22.62
N SER A 890 -83.44 116.36 23.68
CA SER A 890 -83.96 116.59 25.03
C SER A 890 -83.17 117.71 25.73
N TRP A 891 -83.89 118.61 26.42
CA TRP A 891 -83.33 119.74 27.17
C TRP A 891 -84.29 120.26 28.25
N GLU A 892 -83.87 121.26 29.03
CA GLU A 892 -84.62 121.83 30.18
C GLU A 892 -86.07 122.23 29.84
N PHE A 893 -86.37 122.59 28.59
CA PHE A 893 -87.70 123.04 28.13
C PHE A 893 -88.51 122.00 27.36
N GLY A 894 -88.09 120.73 27.32
CA GLY A 894 -88.84 119.63 26.74
C GLY A 894 -88.00 118.65 25.92
N ASN A 895 -88.67 117.86 25.09
CA ASN A 895 -88.03 116.94 24.16
C ASN A 895 -88.80 116.90 22.82
N GLY A 896 -88.22 116.24 21.82
CA GLY A 896 -88.87 116.03 20.52
C GLY A 896 -87.93 115.39 19.52
N THR A 897 -88.32 115.42 18.24
CA THR A 897 -87.49 114.93 17.12
C THR A 897 -86.96 116.07 16.27
N LEU A 898 -85.81 115.84 15.64
CA LEU A 898 -85.32 116.68 14.55
C LEU A 898 -86.01 116.23 13.24
N ILE A 899 -86.24 117.18 12.35
CA ILE A 899 -86.78 116.93 11.02
C ILE A 899 -85.62 116.45 10.14
N ASP A 900 -85.74 115.24 9.58
CA ASP A 900 -84.83 114.75 8.55
C ASP A 900 -85.04 115.52 7.24
N LEU A 901 -83.96 115.96 6.61
CA LEU A 901 -83.96 116.60 5.29
C LEU A 901 -83.78 115.58 4.14
N GLY A 902 -83.75 114.28 4.46
CA GLY A 902 -83.67 113.16 3.50
C GLY A 902 -82.27 112.84 3.00
N ASN A 903 -81.28 113.66 3.34
CA ASN A 903 -79.87 113.52 2.96
C ASN A 903 -78.95 113.21 4.16
N GLY A 904 -79.50 112.73 5.28
CA GLY A 904 -78.78 112.45 6.52
C GLY A 904 -78.40 113.70 7.33
N THR A 905 -78.97 114.85 6.96
CA THR A 905 -78.96 116.09 7.74
C THR A 905 -80.29 116.25 8.46
N TYR A 906 -80.24 116.48 9.77
CA TYR A 906 -81.41 116.62 10.62
C TYR A 906 -81.43 118.02 11.24
N ILE A 907 -82.60 118.65 11.32
CA ILE A 907 -82.74 120.07 11.72
C ILE A 907 -83.91 120.30 12.69
N ILE A 908 -83.75 121.22 13.64
CA ILE A 908 -84.84 121.68 14.52
C ILE A 908 -84.71 123.18 14.82
N THR A 909 -85.83 123.89 14.94
CA THR A 909 -85.87 125.32 15.31
C THR A 909 -86.62 125.50 16.62
N LEU A 910 -85.93 126.03 17.63
CA LEU A 910 -86.40 126.19 19.00
C LEU A 910 -86.54 127.67 19.35
N LYS A 911 -87.35 128.00 20.36
CA LYS A 911 -87.45 129.37 20.90
C LYS A 911 -86.33 129.60 21.92
N ALA A 912 -85.74 130.78 21.87
CA ALA A 912 -84.73 131.23 22.82
C ALA A 912 -85.33 131.39 24.22
N PRO A 913 -84.76 130.73 25.25
CA PRO A 913 -85.22 130.84 26.63
C PRO A 913 -84.94 132.22 27.24
N PRO A 914 -85.45 132.52 28.46
CA PRO A 914 -85.14 133.77 29.17
C PRO A 914 -83.63 133.98 29.35
N ALA A 915 -83.20 135.25 29.42
CA ALA A 915 -81.78 135.55 29.64
C ALA A 915 -81.33 135.16 31.06
N ARG A 916 -80.29 134.31 31.17
CA ARG A 916 -79.59 133.94 32.41
C ARG A 916 -78.08 133.83 32.17
N GLU A 917 -77.28 133.79 33.23
CA GLU A 917 -75.82 133.74 33.13
C GLU A 917 -75.27 132.38 32.63
N GLU A 918 -75.95 131.27 32.94
CA GLU A 918 -75.54 129.92 32.50
C GLU A 918 -76.27 129.46 31.21
N PRO A 919 -75.59 128.77 30.28
CA PRO A 919 -76.21 128.21 29.09
C PRO A 919 -77.24 127.10 29.40
N TYR A 920 -77.94 126.68 28.35
CA TYR A 920 -78.86 125.55 28.33
C TYR A 920 -78.34 124.46 27.40
N ASP A 921 -78.18 123.23 27.89
CA ASP A 921 -77.68 122.11 27.08
C ASP A 921 -78.81 121.27 26.47
N ILE A 922 -78.60 120.86 25.22
CA ILE A 922 -79.51 120.06 24.40
C ILE A 922 -78.77 118.79 23.98
N VAL A 923 -79.19 117.64 24.50
CA VAL A 923 -78.67 116.33 24.10
C VAL A 923 -79.46 115.83 22.90
N ILE A 924 -78.77 115.32 21.88
CA ILE A 924 -79.34 114.81 20.62
C ILE A 924 -78.84 113.39 20.39
N ILE A 925 -79.75 112.45 20.15
CA ILE A 925 -79.49 111.02 19.98
C ILE A 925 -80.02 110.58 18.62
N ALA A 926 -79.20 109.87 17.83
CA ALA A 926 -79.54 109.29 16.53
C ALA A 926 -79.51 107.75 16.57
N GLN A 927 -80.58 107.13 16.08
CA GLN A 927 -80.78 105.67 16.09
C GLN A 927 -81.39 105.18 14.76
N LYS A 928 -80.90 104.05 14.26
CA LYS A 928 -81.45 103.33 13.09
C LYS A 928 -81.08 101.85 13.20
N ASP A 929 -81.94 100.95 12.72
CA ASP A 929 -81.68 99.50 12.75
C ASP A 929 -80.42 99.13 11.97
N PHE A 930 -79.72 98.08 12.40
CA PHE A 930 -78.41 97.60 11.89
C PHE A 930 -77.22 98.55 12.07
N TYR A 931 -77.46 99.83 12.30
CA TYR A 931 -76.45 100.82 12.66
C TYR A 931 -76.20 100.87 14.19
N GLU A 932 -75.02 101.31 14.59
CA GLU A 932 -74.75 101.68 15.99
C GLU A 932 -75.57 102.93 16.41
N THR A 933 -75.64 103.25 17.70
CA THR A 933 -76.32 104.45 18.20
C THR A 933 -75.30 105.56 18.45
N SER A 934 -75.61 106.80 18.08
CA SER A 934 -74.72 107.96 18.30
C SER A 934 -75.42 109.13 19.01
N THR A 935 -74.66 109.86 19.82
CA THR A 935 -75.17 110.95 20.67
C THR A 935 -74.24 112.17 20.61
N ILE A 936 -74.80 113.39 20.70
CA ILE A 936 -74.08 114.67 20.75
C ILE A 936 -74.81 115.68 21.66
N THR A 937 -74.13 116.72 22.14
CA THR A 937 -74.73 117.77 23.02
C THR A 937 -74.41 119.17 22.49
N ILE A 938 -75.35 120.10 22.59
CA ILE A 938 -75.27 121.49 22.07
C ILE A 938 -75.72 122.49 23.15
N SER A 939 -74.93 123.54 23.40
CA SER A 939 -75.20 124.56 24.44
C SER A 939 -75.80 125.85 23.86
N VAL A 940 -76.70 126.52 24.58
CA VAL A 940 -77.42 127.72 24.12
C VAL A 940 -77.36 128.87 25.16
N VAL A 941 -76.98 130.09 24.74
CA VAL A 941 -76.86 131.29 25.59
C VAL A 941 -77.87 132.36 25.16
N SER A 942 -78.56 133.01 26.10
CA SER A 942 -79.65 133.99 25.82
C SER A 942 -79.43 135.36 26.50
N LYS A 943 -79.80 136.47 25.83
CA LYS A 943 -79.52 137.88 26.24
C LYS A 943 -80.76 138.80 26.27
N PRO A 944 -80.83 139.84 27.13
CA PRO A 944 -82.02 140.68 27.35
C PRO A 944 -82.19 141.87 26.38
N SER A 945 -83.40 142.50 26.37
CA SER A 945 -83.82 143.55 25.41
C SER A 945 -83.72 145.01 25.90
N ALA A 946 -83.50 145.96 24.98
CA ALA A 946 -82.94 147.30 25.25
C ALA A 946 -83.91 148.41 25.74
N VAL A 947 -85.23 148.22 25.71
CA VAL A 947 -86.21 149.29 26.03
C VAL A 947 -86.22 149.66 27.53
N MET A 948 -85.62 148.85 28.40
CA MET A 948 -85.61 149.05 29.86
C MET A 948 -84.53 150.05 30.36
N LEU A 949 -83.57 150.47 29.51
CA LEU A 949 -82.37 151.21 29.99
C LEU A 949 -82.55 152.73 30.15
N SER A 950 -83.64 153.34 29.68
CA SER A 950 -83.75 154.81 29.52
C SER A 950 -84.53 155.56 30.61
N LEU A 951 -85.04 154.90 31.66
CA LEU A 951 -85.89 155.55 32.69
C LEU A 951 -85.26 155.72 34.09
N LYS A 952 -84.02 155.27 34.33
CA LYS A 952 -83.29 155.64 35.57
C LYS A 952 -82.60 156.99 35.40
N ALA A 953 -83.44 158.02 35.48
CA ALA A 953 -83.07 159.42 35.36
C ALA A 953 -82.23 159.94 36.53
N LEU A 954 -81.54 161.05 36.25
CA LEU A 954 -81.26 162.19 37.14
C LEU A 954 -81.52 161.96 38.66
N ALA A 955 -80.49 161.54 39.38
CA ALA A 955 -80.39 161.78 40.81
C ALA A 955 -78.90 161.91 41.19
N LEU A 956 -78.46 163.15 41.46
CA LEU A 956 -77.17 163.52 42.09
C LEU A 956 -75.91 162.90 41.42
N GLY A 957 -75.06 163.62 40.69
CA GLY A 957 -74.67 165.01 40.88
C GLY A 957 -73.16 165.08 41.05
N SER A 958 -72.46 165.53 40.00
CA SER A 958 -71.07 166.03 39.97
C SER A 958 -69.90 165.18 40.53
N GLY A 959 -68.83 165.11 39.73
CA GLY A 959 -67.55 165.61 40.23
C GLY A 959 -66.38 164.65 40.39
N SER A 960 -65.74 164.30 39.26
CA SER A 960 -64.28 164.19 39.14
C SER A 960 -63.52 163.12 39.95
N ALA A 961 -63.22 161.98 39.30
CA ALA A 961 -61.90 161.34 39.43
C ALA A 961 -61.61 160.45 38.19
N VAL A 962 -60.78 160.96 37.29
CA VAL A 962 -60.11 160.16 36.24
C VAL A 962 -58.73 159.74 36.78
N VAL A 963 -58.14 158.68 36.22
CA VAL A 963 -56.80 158.09 36.51
C VAL A 963 -56.79 157.00 37.60
N VAL A 964 -56.02 155.93 37.32
CA VAL A 964 -55.87 154.63 38.03
C VAL A 964 -56.84 153.54 37.53
N MET A 965 -56.64 153.05 36.30
CA MET A 965 -55.73 151.94 35.91
C MET A 965 -56.34 150.55 36.18
N GLY A 966 -56.59 149.69 35.19
CA GLY A 966 -55.77 149.45 33.99
C GLY A 966 -54.70 148.35 34.22
N GLY A 967 -54.42 147.97 35.47
CA GLY A 967 -53.37 147.00 35.81
C GLY A 967 -53.83 145.57 36.09
N VAL A 968 -55.02 145.37 36.67
CA VAL A 968 -55.38 144.08 37.29
C VAL A 968 -55.80 143.00 36.27
N ALA A 969 -56.37 143.39 35.12
CA ALA A 969 -56.87 142.45 34.11
C ALA A 969 -55.75 141.63 33.41
N SER A 970 -54.51 142.14 33.36
CA SER A 970 -53.39 141.45 32.70
C SER A 970 -52.71 140.37 33.56
N TRP A 971 -52.98 140.30 34.86
CA TRP A 971 -52.32 139.36 35.77
C TRP A 971 -53.04 138.01 35.89
N TYR A 972 -54.38 138.01 35.93
CA TYR A 972 -55.16 136.80 36.23
C TYR A 972 -55.15 135.74 35.12
N PHE A 973 -54.97 136.13 33.85
CA PHE A 973 -54.99 135.21 32.70
C PHE A 973 -53.72 134.34 32.52
N TYR A 974 -52.71 134.46 33.37
CA TYR A 974 -51.39 133.86 33.13
C TYR A 974 -51.19 132.40 33.62
N PHE A 975 -52.00 131.86 34.55
CA PHE A 975 -51.54 130.71 35.37
C PHE A 975 -52.23 129.32 35.34
N ARG A 976 -53.51 129.13 34.96
CA ARG A 976 -54.25 127.89 35.35
C ARG A 976 -54.30 126.70 34.36
N PHE A 977 -53.60 126.71 33.22
CA PHE A 977 -53.59 125.57 32.26
C PHE A 977 -52.48 124.52 32.54
N PRO A 978 -52.74 123.19 32.49
CA PRO A 978 -51.74 122.12 32.69
C PRO A 978 -50.60 122.05 31.64
N PRO A 979 -49.48 121.33 31.91
CA PRO A 979 -48.22 121.48 31.17
C PRO A 979 -48.23 121.03 29.70
N PHE A 980 -48.87 119.90 29.36
CA PHE A 980 -48.76 119.30 28.02
C PHE A 980 -49.29 120.23 26.90
N VAL A 981 -50.37 120.95 27.18
CA VAL A 981 -50.98 121.94 26.25
C VAL A 981 -50.06 123.16 26.01
N ARG A 982 -49.11 123.43 26.92
CA ARG A 982 -48.12 124.51 26.77
C ARG A 982 -47.01 124.13 25.77
N LEU A 983 -46.63 122.85 25.69
CA LEU A 983 -45.57 122.38 24.79
C LEU A 983 -46.02 122.47 23.33
N VAL A 984 -47.20 121.92 23.00
CA VAL A 984 -47.75 121.88 21.64
C VAL A 984 -47.97 123.29 21.07
N ARG A 985 -48.47 124.23 21.88
CA ARG A 985 -48.59 125.65 21.49
C ARG A 985 -47.23 126.34 21.27
N SER A 986 -46.15 125.88 21.89
CA SER A 986 -44.81 126.45 21.67
C SER A 986 -44.16 125.98 20.36
N ILE A 987 -44.49 124.76 19.90
CA ILE A 987 -43.99 124.19 18.64
C ILE A 987 -44.72 124.84 17.46
N SER A 988 -46.05 124.91 17.52
CA SER A 988 -46.89 125.63 16.54
C SER A 988 -46.46 127.11 16.40
N LYS A 989 -46.29 127.84 17.51
CA LYS A 989 -45.90 129.27 17.48
C LYS A 989 -44.42 129.53 17.10
N ARG A 990 -43.60 128.48 16.94
CA ARG A 990 -42.24 128.56 16.36
C ARG A 990 -42.24 128.28 14.86
N LEU A 991 -43.09 127.37 14.39
CA LEU A 991 -43.36 127.16 12.96
C LEU A 991 -43.96 128.43 12.31
N GLU A 992 -44.89 129.12 12.99
CA GLU A 992 -45.49 130.39 12.53
C GLU A 992 -44.53 131.59 12.49
N ARG A 993 -43.28 131.47 12.97
CA ARG A 993 -42.33 132.60 13.09
C ARG A 993 -41.01 132.41 12.36
N GLY A 994 -40.90 131.40 11.49
CA GLY A 994 -39.83 131.31 10.48
C GLY A 994 -38.38 131.34 11.01
N LYS A 995 -38.16 130.97 12.28
CA LYS A 995 -36.81 130.90 12.89
C LYS A 995 -36.48 129.45 13.27
N PRO A 996 -35.25 128.97 12.97
CA PRO A 996 -34.91 127.56 13.09
C PRO A 996 -34.93 127.08 14.55
N LEU A 997 -35.52 125.91 14.76
CA LEU A 997 -35.32 125.13 15.97
C LEU A 997 -33.89 124.58 15.98
N LYS A 998 -33.13 124.86 17.04
CA LYS A 998 -31.78 124.31 17.23
C LYS A 998 -31.85 122.80 17.39
N LEU A 999 -31.45 122.07 16.35
CA LEU A 999 -31.16 120.64 16.41
C LEU A 999 -29.94 120.40 17.31
N GLY A 1000 -30.07 119.48 18.28
CA GLY A 1000 -28.98 118.95 19.07
C GLY A 1000 -28.72 117.50 18.67
N LYS A 1001 -27.73 117.29 17.79
CA LYS A 1001 -27.28 116.01 17.21
C LYS A 1001 -28.38 114.99 16.85
N VAL A 1002 -28.73 115.02 15.56
CA VAL A 1002 -29.19 113.84 14.83
C VAL A 1002 -28.27 112.66 15.15
N ARG A 1003 -28.84 111.55 15.63
CA ARG A 1003 -28.14 110.25 15.66
C ARG A 1003 -28.15 109.72 14.23
N ASP A 1004 -26.97 109.54 13.66
CA ASP A 1004 -26.79 109.36 12.22
C ASP A 1004 -27.43 108.04 11.72
N ARG A 1005 -27.73 107.92 10.42
CA ARG A 1005 -28.30 106.69 9.84
C ARG A 1005 -27.40 105.46 10.07
N LYS A 1006 -26.11 105.70 10.36
CA LYS A 1006 -25.13 104.68 10.77
C LYS A 1006 -25.21 104.25 12.24
N GLU A 1007 -25.75 105.06 13.16
CA GLU A 1007 -25.86 104.70 14.58
C GLU A 1007 -27.12 103.88 14.93
N ILE A 1008 -28.18 103.94 14.11
CA ILE A 1008 -29.34 103.05 14.27
C ILE A 1008 -29.06 101.68 13.62
N VAL A 1009 -28.35 101.67 12.48
CA VAL A 1009 -27.90 100.43 11.83
C VAL A 1009 -26.83 99.72 12.66
N SER A 1010 -26.03 100.43 13.48
CA SER A 1010 -25.04 99.81 14.38
C SER A 1010 -25.60 99.25 15.69
N ASP A 1011 -26.86 99.48 16.06
CA ASP A 1011 -27.48 98.75 17.18
C ASP A 1011 -28.21 97.47 16.70
N PHE A 1012 -28.59 97.41 15.41
CA PHE A 1012 -29.12 96.18 14.78
C PHE A 1012 -28.01 95.25 14.25
N ILE A 1013 -26.87 95.81 13.85
CA ILE A 1013 -25.68 95.07 13.38
C ILE A 1013 -24.55 95.25 14.40
N ARG A 1014 -24.83 94.95 15.68
CA ARG A 1014 -23.79 94.73 16.70
C ARG A 1014 -24.15 93.80 17.86
N ARG A 1015 -24.96 92.78 17.55
CA ARG A 1015 -24.86 91.47 18.21
C ARG A 1015 -24.13 90.44 17.32
N ASP A 1016 -23.32 90.94 16.37
CA ASP A 1016 -21.90 90.61 16.13
C ASP A 1016 -21.48 89.17 16.54
N TYR A 1017 -21.04 88.26 15.66
CA TYR A 1017 -20.37 88.39 14.34
C TYR A 1017 -20.67 87.16 13.42
N ARG A 1018 -20.49 87.13 12.08
CA ARG A 1018 -20.51 88.14 10.97
C ARG A 1018 -20.19 87.43 9.62
N ILE A 1019 -20.64 88.04 8.50
CA ILE A 1019 -20.20 87.94 7.07
C ILE A 1019 -21.10 87.00 6.19
N ILE A 1020 -21.92 87.39 5.18
CA ILE A 1020 -21.83 88.32 3.99
C ILE A 1020 -21.02 87.67 2.83
N LEU A 1021 -21.41 87.56 1.54
CA LEU A 1021 -22.65 87.71 0.74
C LEU A 1021 -22.36 87.14 -0.68
N GLU A 1022 -23.38 86.77 -1.47
CA GLU A 1022 -23.31 86.56 -2.95
C GLU A 1022 -23.16 87.92 -3.70
N GLU A 1023 -22.78 88.10 -4.98
CA GLU A 1023 -22.38 87.22 -6.10
C GLU A 1023 -21.64 88.07 -7.19
N ALA A 1024 -20.70 87.47 -7.97
CA ALA A 1024 -20.23 87.86 -9.32
C ALA A 1024 -19.68 89.30 -9.61
N PRO A 1025 -18.99 89.60 -10.77
CA PRO A 1025 -18.62 88.77 -11.93
C PRO A 1025 -17.10 88.77 -12.33
N THR A 1026 -16.80 88.06 -13.43
CA THR A 1026 -15.52 87.90 -14.17
C THR A 1026 -15.02 89.19 -14.90
N PRO A 1027 -13.82 89.28 -15.56
CA PRO A 1027 -12.91 88.22 -16.07
C PRO A 1027 -11.36 88.45 -15.96
N SER A 1028 -10.58 87.58 -16.65
CA SER A 1028 -9.16 87.68 -17.07
C SER A 1028 -8.06 87.38 -16.02
N ARG A 1029 -6.92 86.73 -16.35
CA ARG A 1029 -6.46 85.97 -17.55
C ARG A 1029 -5.09 85.31 -17.25
N GLU A 1030 -4.89 84.03 -17.65
CA GLU A 1030 -3.60 83.26 -17.85
C GLU A 1030 -2.56 83.28 -16.70
N GLU A 1031 -1.75 82.23 -16.40
CA GLU A 1031 -0.99 81.33 -17.28
C GLU A 1031 -0.51 80.04 -16.55
N LEU A 1032 -0.49 78.90 -17.27
CA LEU A 1032 0.42 77.72 -17.20
C LEU A 1032 0.78 76.94 -15.89
N GLU A 1033 0.23 75.72 -15.80
CA GLU A 1033 0.90 74.38 -15.84
C GLU A 1033 1.79 73.73 -14.72
N VAL A 1034 1.46 72.44 -14.43
CA VAL A 1034 2.32 71.23 -14.27
C VAL A 1034 2.73 70.65 -12.86
N GLU A 1035 2.10 69.49 -12.54
CA GLU A 1035 2.59 68.18 -11.98
C GLU A 1035 3.17 67.90 -10.54
N VAL A 1036 2.49 66.98 -9.78
CA VAL A 1036 2.92 65.59 -9.34
C VAL A 1036 3.58 65.23 -7.96
N LEU A 1037 2.88 64.33 -7.21
CA LEU A 1037 3.24 63.16 -6.31
C LEU A 1037 3.64 63.18 -4.78
N GLU A 1038 2.94 62.27 -4.03
CA GLU A 1038 3.31 61.20 -3.00
C GLU A 1038 3.77 61.39 -1.51
N GLY A 1039 3.33 60.46 -0.61
CA GLY A 1039 4.06 59.95 0.60
C GLY A 1039 3.37 59.72 2.00
N GLU A 1040 3.21 58.45 2.45
CA GLU A 1040 3.49 57.72 3.78
C GLU A 1040 3.11 58.26 5.23
N ILE A 1041 3.08 57.51 6.39
CA ILE A 1041 2.56 56.16 6.86
C ILE A 1041 2.70 55.90 8.44
N GLU A 1042 2.10 54.84 9.07
CA GLU A 1042 2.30 54.19 10.45
C GLU A 1042 1.97 54.93 11.82
N GLU A 1043 1.86 54.38 13.08
CA GLU A 1043 1.21 53.15 13.71
C GLU A 1043 1.10 53.19 15.32
N GLU A 1044 0.69 52.11 16.04
CA GLU A 1044 0.72 51.74 17.53
C GLU A 1044 -0.17 52.46 18.64
N LEU A 1045 -0.28 52.02 19.94
CA LEU A 1045 -0.80 50.76 20.61
C LEU A 1045 -0.99 50.84 22.20
N VAL A 1046 -1.41 49.74 22.89
CA VAL A 1046 -1.32 49.28 24.33
C VAL A 1046 -2.43 49.51 25.44
N GLU A 1047 -3.25 48.45 25.67
CA GLU A 1047 -3.77 47.71 26.91
C GLU A 1047 -4.58 48.39 28.09
N ALA A 1048 -5.12 47.75 29.19
CA ALA A 1048 -5.10 46.39 29.80
C ALA A 1048 -6.28 46.03 30.82
N GLY A 1049 -6.63 44.72 31.01
CA GLY A 1049 -7.19 44.03 32.24
C GLY A 1049 -8.65 44.25 32.79
N GLU A 1050 -9.23 43.49 33.76
CA GLU A 1050 -9.16 42.05 34.19
C GLU A 1050 -10.26 41.62 35.27
N GLU A 1051 -10.30 40.33 35.69
CA GLU A 1051 -10.85 39.62 36.89
C GLU A 1051 -12.38 39.46 37.12
N THR A 1052 -13.18 38.94 36.16
CA THR A 1052 -14.57 38.48 36.44
C THR A 1052 -15.11 37.26 35.65
N LEU A 1053 -14.34 36.61 34.77
CA LEU A 1053 -14.91 35.66 33.78
C LEU A 1053 -15.06 34.19 34.21
N LYS A 1054 -14.51 33.76 35.35
CA LYS A 1054 -14.37 32.32 35.66
C LYS A 1054 -15.60 31.62 36.26
N GLU A 1055 -16.52 32.33 36.92
CA GLU A 1055 -17.77 31.75 37.45
C GLU A 1055 -18.88 31.58 36.39
N THR A 1056 -18.80 32.30 35.27
CA THR A 1056 -19.86 32.32 34.25
C THR A 1056 -19.85 31.07 33.36
N ALA A 1057 -18.70 30.42 33.19
CA ALA A 1057 -18.54 29.28 32.27
C ALA A 1057 -19.17 27.97 32.78
N GLU A 1058 -18.96 27.61 34.05
CA GLU A 1058 -19.41 26.32 34.61
C GLU A 1058 -20.95 26.20 34.72
N THR A 1059 -21.65 27.33 34.77
CA THR A 1059 -23.13 27.36 34.83
C THR A 1059 -23.77 27.02 33.47
N ILE A 1060 -23.07 27.25 32.35
CA ILE A 1060 -23.62 27.09 30.99
C ILE A 1060 -23.54 25.63 30.50
N GLU A 1061 -22.43 24.91 30.75
CA GLU A 1061 -22.32 23.48 30.38
C GLU A 1061 -23.38 22.61 31.08
N LYS A 1062 -23.82 23.01 32.29
CA LYS A 1062 -24.80 22.26 33.10
C LYS A 1062 -26.26 22.45 32.68
N LEU A 1063 -26.56 23.51 31.92
CA LEU A 1063 -27.92 23.85 31.46
C LEU A 1063 -28.16 23.57 29.98
N THR A 1064 -27.11 23.46 29.16
CA THR A 1064 -27.23 23.30 27.69
C THR A 1064 -26.92 21.89 27.19
N GLY A 1065 -26.19 21.07 27.96
CA GLY A 1065 -25.81 19.70 27.55
C GLY A 1065 -24.84 19.64 26.36
N VAL A 1066 -24.34 20.79 25.91
CA VAL A 1066 -23.32 20.92 24.87
C VAL A 1066 -21.96 21.01 25.57
N LYS A 1067 -21.08 20.06 25.27
CA LYS A 1067 -19.69 20.06 25.75
C LYS A 1067 -18.91 21.11 24.95
N LEU A 1068 -18.31 22.11 25.60
CA LEU A 1068 -17.54 23.13 24.88
C LEU A 1068 -16.22 22.57 24.30
N PRO A 1069 -15.71 23.13 23.19
CA PRO A 1069 -14.45 22.70 22.58
C PRO A 1069 -13.24 22.86 23.51
N GLU A 1070 -12.30 21.91 23.42
CA GLU A 1070 -11.05 21.88 24.22
C GLU A 1070 -10.19 23.14 24.06
N GLU A 1071 -10.22 23.80 22.89
CA GLU A 1071 -9.43 25.00 22.60
C GLU A 1071 -9.76 26.18 23.54
N ILE A 1072 -11.01 26.30 24.00
CA ILE A 1072 -11.40 27.34 24.99
C ILE A 1072 -11.07 26.91 26.44
N LYS A 1073 -10.79 25.62 26.67
CA LYS A 1073 -10.35 25.10 27.98
C LYS A 1073 -8.83 25.18 28.15
N GLU A 1074 -8.04 24.94 27.10
CA GLU A 1074 -6.57 25.12 27.16
C GLU A 1074 -6.15 26.59 27.30
N GLU A 1075 -6.91 27.54 26.77
CA GLU A 1075 -6.59 28.97 26.83
C GLU A 1075 -6.90 29.61 28.21
N ILE A 1076 -7.61 28.89 29.08
CA ILE A 1076 -7.93 29.29 30.48
C ILE A 1076 -7.04 28.57 31.52
N GLU A 1077 -6.21 27.59 31.09
CA GLU A 1077 -5.23 26.89 31.94
C GLU A 1077 -3.76 27.31 31.71
N LYS A 1078 -3.44 28.09 30.68
CA LYS A 1078 -2.05 28.55 30.42
C LYS A 1078 -1.59 29.79 31.20
N GLU A 1079 -2.50 30.57 31.81
CA GLU A 1079 -2.16 31.65 32.74
C GLU A 1079 -2.26 31.24 34.22
N LYS A 1080 -1.81 30.01 34.54
CA LYS A 1080 -1.50 29.61 35.93
C LYS A 1080 -0.23 28.78 36.05
N LYS A 1081 0.90 29.36 35.65
CA LYS A 1081 2.21 29.12 36.30
C LYS A 1081 3.26 30.15 35.89
N ASP A 1082 3.33 31.23 36.65
CA ASP A 1082 4.55 32.02 36.79
C ASP A 1082 5.61 31.23 37.58
N GLU A 1083 6.77 30.98 36.96
CA GLU A 1083 8.15 31.20 37.49
C GLU A 1083 9.21 30.76 36.47
#